data_AF-A0A1L6R6I3-F1
#
_entry.id   AF-A0A1L6R6I3-F1
#
_cell.length_a   1.000
_cell.length_b   1.000
_cell.length_c   1.000
_cell.angle_alpha   90.00
_cell.angle_beta   90.00
_cell.angle_gamma   90.00
#
_symmetry.space_group_name_H-M   'P 1'
#
loop_
_entity.id
_entity.type
_entity.pdbx_description
1 polymer ?
#
loop_
_entity_poly.entity_id
_entity_poly.type
_entity_poly.pdbx_seq_one_letter_code
_entity_poly.pdbx_strand_id
1 'polypeptide(L)'
;MKKYFLLILLLPLSMLNAQQLKIDAKAGNISNLINDGFIDLEVSGGQPPYTYKWSDKNTGLESKSAYGLTEGIPYKVKITDSKGATLTREFKIKPKAITEHFNGAAVPLVESLGNFLFWDPFTTFGIYDPVVYAEVAKVPIPGWSPSVNDRYLLKEWKINEGKNVNEGDLIAIVNSENKGDLNIYATTSGNLKHLTKAGDVIYDSNNSDHLIKTGAHNLAEIKYPTPLPVTHPNGDPKTHNIPLIVIWLIFGAAFFTVKMGFINFKGVKHSIDLTRGKYDDPTAPGKITHFQTMATAVSATVGLGNIAGVAIAISLGGAGATFWMIIAGLLGMASKFVECTLGIKYRVINKEGKIFGGPMNYLQHGLERRNMKGFGKVLAVFFAVLCIGATLGGGNMFQANQSFEILASQFEFMEGNGFYFGLALSGLVGLVILGGIESIGKVTGKIVPLMALIYVVSALVVIGVNFENIGSAFSAIYNGAFNATALKGGVIGVLIVGFQRAAFSSESGVGSAAIAHSAGKTRHPASEGYVALIEPFIDTVIICTLTALVLIFTGMHEVEGVGGVQLTSGAFATVMPWFPYVLSIVVFLFAFSTMISWSYYGLRAWTYIFGKTNRSELVFKSMFLVFVVIGASVGLGAVLDFSDMMILTMSFPNIIGLYIMSGEVRNDLKEYNRRLKAGELFTKTVEKTV
;
A
#
# COMPACT_ATOMS: atom_id res chain seq x y z
N MET A 1 50.57 -19.63 -83.02
CA MET A 1 49.24 -19.15 -82.58
C MET A 1 48.40 -20.33 -82.10
N LYS A 2 48.29 -20.52 -80.78
CA LYS A 2 47.33 -21.37 -79.99
C LYS A 2 47.92 -21.42 -78.56
N LYS A 3 47.29 -20.75 -77.59
CA LYS A 3 46.33 -21.25 -76.58
C LYS A 3 47.00 -22.08 -75.47
N TYR A 4 46.82 -21.66 -74.20
CA TYR A 4 46.52 -22.41 -72.96
C TYR A 4 46.90 -21.52 -71.75
N PHE A 5 45.99 -20.68 -71.26
CA PHE A 5 45.11 -20.90 -70.10
C PHE A 5 45.83 -20.79 -68.74
N LEU A 6 45.89 -19.57 -68.20
CA LEU A 6 46.16 -19.29 -66.79
C LEU A 6 44.79 -19.21 -66.09
N LEU A 7 44.43 -20.27 -65.37
CA LEU A 7 43.19 -20.37 -64.62
C LEU A 7 43.34 -19.57 -63.32
N ILE A 8 42.80 -18.36 -63.28
CA ILE A 8 42.64 -17.59 -62.04
C ILE A 8 41.58 -18.29 -61.21
N LEU A 9 41.99 -18.82 -60.06
CA LEU A 9 41.11 -19.36 -59.03
C LEU A 9 40.35 -18.19 -58.37
N LEU A 10 39.23 -17.80 -58.96
CA LEU A 10 38.20 -16.98 -58.30
C LEU A 10 37.53 -17.87 -57.23
N LEU A 11 38.11 -17.89 -56.03
CA LEU A 11 37.35 -18.20 -54.83
C LEU A 11 36.26 -17.12 -54.71
N PRO A 12 34.96 -17.46 -54.74
CA PRO A 12 33.97 -16.49 -54.32
C PRO A 12 34.21 -16.30 -52.82
N LEU A 13 34.73 -15.13 -52.45
CA LEU A 13 34.55 -14.61 -51.11
C LEU A 13 33.03 -14.56 -50.92
N SER A 14 32.47 -15.58 -50.26
CA SER A 14 31.10 -15.55 -49.81
C SER A 14 30.99 -14.38 -48.85
N MET A 15 30.60 -13.22 -49.41
CA MET A 15 30.06 -12.14 -48.61
C MET A 15 28.84 -12.74 -47.91
N LEU A 16 29.04 -13.16 -46.66
CA LEU A 16 28.00 -13.37 -45.68
C LEU A 16 27.27 -12.04 -45.56
N ASN A 17 26.30 -11.84 -46.45
CA ASN A 17 25.37 -10.74 -46.40
C ASN A 17 24.54 -10.99 -45.14
N ALA A 18 24.95 -10.41 -44.02
CA ALA A 18 24.21 -10.50 -42.77
C ALA A 18 22.82 -9.91 -43.05
N GLN A 19 21.84 -10.79 -43.22
CA GLN A 19 20.49 -10.40 -43.55
C GLN A 19 19.99 -9.46 -42.45
N GLN A 20 19.51 -8.28 -42.83
CA GLN A 20 19.07 -7.27 -41.86
C GLN A 20 17.97 -7.86 -40.97
N LEU A 21 18.05 -7.63 -39.66
CA LEU A 21 17.02 -8.02 -38.70
C LEU A 21 15.66 -7.49 -39.15
N LYS A 22 14.66 -8.36 -39.16
CA LYS A 22 13.26 -8.09 -39.46
C LYS A 22 12.40 -8.67 -38.35
N ILE A 23 11.31 -7.96 -38.06
CA ILE A 23 10.35 -8.35 -37.04
C ILE A 23 8.98 -8.32 -37.70
N ASP A 24 8.28 -9.43 -37.61
CA ASP A 24 6.83 -9.46 -37.70
C ASP A 24 6.26 -9.58 -36.27
N ALA A 25 5.11 -8.97 -36.02
CA ALA A 25 4.57 -8.90 -34.67
C ALA A 25 3.05 -9.04 -34.68
N LYS A 26 2.57 -9.93 -33.81
CA LYS A 26 1.15 -10.11 -33.52
C LYS A 26 0.86 -9.46 -32.17
N ALA A 27 0.32 -8.25 -32.21
CA ALA A 27 -0.25 -7.61 -31.02
C ALA A 27 -1.74 -7.90 -30.94
N GLY A 28 -2.21 -8.31 -29.77
CA GLY A 28 -3.62 -8.61 -29.53
C GLY A 28 -4.06 -8.24 -28.12
N ASN A 29 -5.36 -8.20 -27.95
CA ASN A 29 -6.04 -8.09 -26.66
C ASN A 29 -6.90 -9.35 -26.55
N ILE A 30 -6.91 -10.02 -25.38
CA ILE A 30 -7.51 -11.35 -25.22
C ILE A 30 -9.01 -11.20 -24.94
N SER A 31 -9.39 -10.38 -23.98
CA SER A 31 -10.77 -10.25 -23.52
C SER A 31 -11.24 -8.79 -23.47
N ASN A 32 -12.04 -8.40 -22.48
CA ASN A 32 -12.36 -7.01 -22.16
C ASN A 32 -11.81 -6.64 -20.76
N LEU A 33 -10.99 -7.52 -20.19
CA LEU A 33 -10.30 -7.33 -18.92
C LEU A 33 -9.07 -6.46 -19.16
N ILE A 34 -8.76 -5.61 -18.19
CA ILE A 34 -7.57 -4.79 -18.25
C ILE A 34 -6.31 -5.64 -18.12
N ASN A 35 -5.20 -5.16 -18.70
CA ASN A 35 -3.88 -5.76 -18.55
C ASN A 35 -3.84 -7.23 -19.02
N ASP A 36 -4.53 -7.55 -20.11
CA ASP A 36 -4.51 -8.90 -20.72
C ASP A 36 -3.94 -8.90 -22.14
N GLY A 37 -3.53 -7.72 -22.63
CA GLY A 37 -2.85 -7.55 -23.89
C GLY A 37 -1.60 -8.41 -24.04
N PHE A 38 -1.32 -8.80 -25.27
CA PHE A 38 -0.09 -9.51 -25.63
C PHE A 38 0.55 -8.95 -26.89
N ILE A 39 1.87 -9.12 -26.99
CA ILE A 39 2.64 -8.90 -28.20
C ILE A 39 3.52 -10.12 -28.40
N ASP A 40 3.34 -10.83 -29.50
CA ASP A 40 4.17 -11.96 -29.90
C ASP A 40 5.02 -11.58 -31.12
N LEU A 41 6.32 -11.85 -31.07
CA LEU A 41 7.27 -11.46 -32.11
C LEU A 41 7.78 -12.67 -32.88
N GLU A 42 7.82 -12.53 -34.21
CA GLU A 42 8.58 -13.40 -35.10
C GLU A 42 9.77 -12.63 -35.66
N VAL A 43 10.98 -13.07 -35.29
CA VAL A 43 12.23 -12.45 -35.73
C VAL A 43 12.83 -13.25 -36.87
N SER A 44 13.20 -12.57 -37.95
CA SER A 44 13.90 -13.15 -39.10
C SER A 44 15.11 -12.29 -39.48
N GLY A 45 16.11 -12.89 -40.13
CA GLY A 45 17.42 -12.23 -40.38
C GLY A 45 18.28 -12.13 -39.11
N GLY A 46 19.50 -11.60 -39.23
CA GLY A 46 20.50 -11.61 -38.15
C GLY A 46 21.06 -13.01 -37.86
N GLN A 47 21.79 -13.14 -36.74
CA GLN A 47 22.30 -14.44 -36.26
C GLN A 47 21.72 -14.80 -34.87
N PRO A 48 20.93 -15.89 -34.74
CA PRO A 48 20.46 -16.35 -33.44
C PRO A 48 21.63 -16.87 -32.56
N PRO A 49 21.48 -16.92 -31.22
CA PRO A 49 20.29 -16.55 -30.43
C PRO A 49 20.02 -15.03 -30.40
N TYR A 50 18.78 -14.65 -30.10
CA TYR A 50 18.36 -13.26 -29.93
C TYR A 50 18.06 -12.95 -28.47
N THR A 51 18.29 -11.69 -28.07
CA THR A 51 17.89 -11.14 -26.78
C THR A 51 16.83 -10.06 -26.98
N TYR A 52 15.78 -10.08 -26.17
CA TYR A 52 14.61 -9.22 -26.26
C TYR A 52 14.52 -8.31 -25.03
N LYS A 53 14.91 -7.04 -25.17
CA LYS A 53 14.75 -6.06 -24.10
C LYS A 53 13.43 -5.30 -24.26
N TRP A 54 12.41 -5.74 -23.52
CA TRP A 54 11.10 -5.10 -23.44
C TRP A 54 11.09 -3.92 -22.47
N SER A 55 10.24 -2.93 -22.75
CA SER A 55 9.95 -1.83 -21.83
C SER A 55 9.08 -2.27 -20.65
N ASP A 56 8.31 -3.35 -20.82
CA ASP A 56 7.67 -4.04 -19.71
C ASP A 56 8.72 -4.76 -18.86
N LYS A 57 8.69 -4.53 -17.54
CA LYS A 57 9.66 -5.08 -16.60
C LYS A 57 9.44 -6.56 -16.29
N ASN A 58 8.22 -7.05 -16.47
CA ASN A 58 7.84 -8.42 -16.13
C ASN A 58 8.20 -9.43 -17.23
N THR A 59 8.47 -8.96 -18.44
CA THR A 59 8.84 -9.81 -19.58
C THR A 59 10.34 -10.12 -19.58
N GLY A 60 10.69 -11.42 -19.62
CA GLY A 60 12.06 -11.90 -19.61
C GLY A 60 12.89 -11.55 -20.85
N LEU A 61 14.21 -11.42 -20.69
CA LEU A 61 15.16 -11.14 -21.79
C LEU A 61 15.20 -12.19 -22.91
N GLU A 62 14.78 -13.42 -22.62
CA GLU A 62 14.69 -14.52 -23.60
C GLU A 62 13.30 -14.64 -24.23
N SER A 63 12.34 -13.85 -23.73
CA SER A 63 10.96 -13.97 -24.17
C SER A 63 10.71 -13.14 -25.43
N LYS A 64 10.42 -13.83 -26.52
CA LYS A 64 9.95 -13.21 -27.77
C LYS A 64 8.52 -12.66 -27.65
N SER A 65 7.80 -13.02 -26.59
CA SER A 65 6.41 -12.64 -26.36
C SER A 65 6.27 -11.94 -25.02
N ALA A 66 5.44 -10.90 -24.97
CA ALA A 66 5.08 -10.19 -23.76
C ALA A 66 3.57 -10.35 -23.54
N TYR A 67 3.16 -10.68 -22.31
CA TYR A 67 1.77 -10.92 -21.91
C TYR A 67 1.42 -10.07 -20.69
N GLY A 68 0.12 -9.89 -20.45
CA GLY A 68 -0.36 -9.11 -19.31
C GLY A 68 -0.15 -7.59 -19.49
N LEU A 69 -0.08 -7.15 -20.75
CA LEU A 69 0.26 -5.78 -21.10
C LEU A 69 -0.98 -4.89 -21.00
N THR A 70 -0.86 -3.76 -20.34
CA THR A 70 -1.87 -2.68 -20.35
C THR A 70 -2.13 -2.17 -21.75
N GLU A 71 -3.39 -2.07 -22.12
CA GLU A 71 -3.87 -1.58 -23.39
C GLU A 71 -3.78 -0.04 -23.47
N GLY A 72 -3.67 0.51 -24.68
CA GLY A 72 -3.70 1.96 -24.88
C GLY A 72 -2.38 2.70 -24.62
N ILE A 73 -1.33 2.02 -24.15
CA ILE A 73 0.03 2.57 -23.97
C ILE A 73 1.04 1.95 -24.94
N PRO A 74 2.15 2.66 -25.26
CA PRO A 74 3.19 2.13 -26.13
C PRO A 74 4.18 1.22 -25.37
N TYR A 75 4.55 0.09 -25.99
CA TYR A 75 5.62 -0.81 -25.54
C TYR A 75 6.76 -0.81 -26.53
N LYS A 76 7.99 -0.67 -26.03
CA LYS A 76 9.20 -0.74 -26.85
C LYS A 76 9.90 -2.07 -26.62
N VAL A 77 10.41 -2.67 -27.69
CA VAL A 77 11.30 -3.83 -27.61
C VAL A 77 12.55 -3.56 -28.42
N LYS A 78 13.72 -3.78 -27.80
CA LYS A 78 15.02 -3.78 -28.46
C LYS A 78 15.50 -5.22 -28.60
N ILE A 79 15.57 -5.70 -29.82
CA ILE A 79 16.08 -7.03 -30.16
C ILE A 79 17.56 -6.91 -30.50
N THR A 80 18.37 -7.79 -29.96
CA THR A 80 19.82 -7.87 -30.21
C THR A 80 20.17 -9.28 -30.66
N ASP A 81 20.89 -9.42 -31.77
CA ASP A 81 21.39 -10.73 -32.23
C ASP A 81 22.75 -11.08 -31.60
N SER A 82 23.21 -12.30 -31.81
CA SER A 82 24.49 -12.79 -31.27
C SER A 82 25.74 -12.05 -31.78
N LYS A 83 25.64 -11.30 -32.89
CA LYS A 83 26.72 -10.44 -33.41
C LYS A 83 26.60 -8.99 -32.92
N GLY A 84 25.61 -8.68 -32.10
CA GLY A 84 25.36 -7.35 -31.55
C GLY A 84 24.58 -6.41 -32.48
N ALA A 85 24.02 -6.89 -33.60
CA ALA A 85 23.11 -6.10 -34.41
C ALA A 85 21.79 -5.88 -33.64
N THR A 86 21.30 -4.64 -33.63
CA THR A 86 20.10 -4.29 -32.85
C THR A 86 18.97 -3.72 -33.70
N LEU A 87 17.73 -4.04 -33.34
CA LEU A 87 16.52 -3.46 -33.92
C LEU A 87 15.56 -3.07 -32.81
N THR A 88 15.09 -1.82 -32.81
CA THR A 88 14.06 -1.36 -31.85
C THR A 88 12.74 -1.13 -32.58
N ARG A 89 11.65 -1.59 -31.97
CA ARG A 89 10.27 -1.35 -32.43
C ARG A 89 9.38 -0.95 -31.27
N GLU A 90 8.35 -0.19 -31.59
CA GLU A 90 7.31 0.23 -30.66
C GLU A 90 5.98 -0.35 -31.13
N PHE A 91 5.21 -0.88 -30.19
CA PHE A 91 3.91 -1.49 -30.41
C PHE A 91 2.88 -0.87 -29.48
N LYS A 92 1.64 -0.78 -29.94
CA LYS A 92 0.52 -0.28 -29.13
C LYS A 92 -0.67 -1.21 -29.26
N ILE A 93 -1.11 -1.74 -28.12
CA ILE A 93 -2.28 -2.61 -28.05
C ILE A 93 -3.53 -1.73 -28.04
N LYS A 94 -4.48 -2.00 -28.94
CA LYS A 94 -5.73 -1.24 -28.99
C LYS A 94 -6.68 -1.75 -27.90
N PRO A 95 -7.22 -0.85 -27.07
CA PRO A 95 -8.29 -1.21 -26.14
C PRO A 95 -9.57 -1.57 -26.93
N LYS A 96 -10.30 -2.57 -26.43
CA LYS A 96 -11.66 -2.98 -26.83
C LYS A 96 -12.72 -2.46 -25.86
N ALA A 97 -12.38 -2.23 -24.59
CA ALA A 97 -13.33 -1.86 -23.55
C ALA A 97 -13.06 -0.45 -22.98
N ILE A 98 -14.13 0.21 -22.52
CA ILE A 98 -14.04 1.53 -21.87
C ILE A 98 -13.09 1.49 -20.66
N THR A 99 -13.09 0.37 -19.95
CA THR A 99 -12.26 0.11 -18.76
C THR A 99 -10.77 0.16 -19.08
N GLU A 100 -10.37 -0.46 -20.18
CA GLU A 100 -9.01 -0.44 -20.72
C GLU A 100 -8.60 0.96 -21.18
N HIS A 101 -9.53 1.72 -21.78
CA HIS A 101 -9.29 3.13 -22.10
C HIS A 101 -8.98 3.96 -20.86
N PHE A 102 -9.76 3.80 -19.79
CA PHE A 102 -9.52 4.51 -18.52
C PHE A 102 -8.20 4.08 -17.88
N ASN A 103 -7.92 2.79 -17.80
CA ASN A 103 -6.69 2.25 -17.21
C ASN A 103 -5.45 2.71 -18.00
N GLY A 104 -5.46 2.59 -19.33
CA GLY A 104 -4.38 3.05 -20.19
C GLY A 104 -4.15 4.58 -20.16
N ALA A 105 -5.19 5.37 -19.88
CA ALA A 105 -5.05 6.82 -19.65
C ALA A 105 -4.49 7.14 -18.25
N ALA A 106 -4.76 6.30 -17.25
CA ALA A 106 -4.28 6.47 -15.88
C ALA A 106 -2.79 6.10 -15.73
N VAL A 107 -2.30 5.04 -16.39
CA VAL A 107 -0.90 4.57 -16.25
C VAL A 107 0.13 5.71 -16.40
N PRO A 108 0.12 6.54 -17.47
CA PRO A 108 1.11 7.60 -17.61
C PRO A 108 0.98 8.70 -16.54
N LEU A 109 -0.24 8.93 -16.01
CA LEU A 109 -0.48 9.89 -14.93
C LEU A 109 0.06 9.36 -13.60
N VAL A 110 -0.12 8.06 -13.33
CA VAL A 110 0.50 7.35 -12.19
C VAL A 110 2.00 7.49 -12.25
N GLU A 111 2.62 7.14 -13.39
CA GLU A 111 4.07 7.23 -13.56
C GLU A 111 4.59 8.65 -13.35
N SER A 112 3.92 9.65 -13.93
CA SER A 112 4.28 11.06 -13.79
C SER A 112 4.19 11.55 -12.35
N LEU A 113 3.06 11.29 -11.68
CA LEU A 113 2.86 11.65 -10.28
C LEU A 113 3.83 10.87 -9.38
N GLY A 114 4.17 9.63 -9.75
CA GLY A 114 5.11 8.77 -9.03
C GLY A 114 6.50 9.31 -9.06
N ASN A 115 6.94 9.72 -10.24
CA ASN A 115 8.24 10.37 -10.43
C ASN A 115 8.36 11.66 -9.63
N PHE A 116 7.25 12.35 -9.32
CA PHE A 116 7.27 13.53 -8.46
C PHE A 116 7.22 13.18 -6.96
N LEU A 117 6.24 12.37 -6.53
CA LEU A 117 6.01 12.04 -5.12
C LEU A 117 7.12 11.16 -4.53
N PHE A 118 7.55 10.19 -5.32
CA PHE A 118 8.59 9.22 -4.99
C PHE A 118 9.92 9.62 -5.62
N TRP A 119 10.06 10.89 -6.03
CA TRP A 119 11.36 11.44 -6.38
C TRP A 119 12.30 11.32 -5.20
N ASP A 120 13.52 10.92 -5.50
CA ASP A 120 14.58 10.76 -4.54
C ASP A 120 15.63 11.87 -4.71
N PRO A 121 15.63 12.89 -3.83
CA PRO A 121 16.67 13.91 -3.87
C PRO A 121 18.05 13.34 -3.54
N PHE A 122 18.14 12.33 -2.68
CA PHE A 122 19.41 11.84 -2.14
C PHE A 122 20.22 11.13 -3.22
N THR A 123 19.57 10.35 -4.08
CA THR A 123 20.25 9.73 -5.25
C THR A 123 20.71 10.79 -6.24
N THR A 124 19.88 11.81 -6.49
CA THR A 124 20.22 12.93 -7.39
C THR A 124 21.46 13.69 -6.91
N PHE A 125 21.63 13.83 -5.59
CA PHE A 125 22.81 14.45 -4.97
C PHE A 125 23.97 13.45 -4.74
N GLY A 126 23.87 12.20 -5.19
CA GLY A 126 24.93 11.20 -5.06
C GLY A 126 25.19 10.75 -3.62
N ILE A 127 24.21 10.90 -2.72
CA ILE A 127 24.32 10.55 -1.30
C ILE A 127 24.36 9.03 -1.12
N TYR A 128 23.67 8.27 -1.98
CA TYR A 128 23.66 6.81 -1.97
C TYR A 128 23.28 6.21 -3.34
N ASP A 129 23.56 4.92 -3.53
CA ASP A 129 23.17 4.15 -4.73
C ASP A 129 21.83 3.43 -4.51
N PRO A 130 20.78 3.70 -5.33
CA PRO A 130 19.48 3.06 -5.17
C PRO A 130 19.42 1.64 -5.73
N VAL A 131 20.42 1.17 -6.46
CA VAL A 131 20.41 -0.17 -7.06
C VAL A 131 20.47 -1.24 -5.97
N VAL A 132 19.58 -2.23 -6.08
CA VAL A 132 19.54 -3.36 -5.15
C VAL A 132 20.59 -4.37 -5.57
N TYR A 133 21.51 -4.69 -4.67
CA TYR A 133 22.54 -5.69 -4.90
C TYR A 133 22.27 -6.96 -4.10
N ALA A 134 22.43 -8.11 -4.75
CA ALA A 134 22.52 -9.40 -4.11
C ALA A 134 23.99 -9.70 -3.81
N GLU A 135 24.32 -9.82 -2.52
CA GLU A 135 25.65 -10.26 -2.06
C GLU A 135 25.76 -11.78 -1.96
N VAL A 136 24.63 -12.45 -1.79
CA VAL A 136 24.52 -13.90 -1.64
C VAL A 136 23.35 -14.42 -2.47
N ALA A 137 23.53 -15.57 -3.13
CA ALA A 137 22.44 -16.40 -3.63
C ALA A 137 22.02 -17.35 -2.52
N LYS A 138 20.73 -17.35 -2.19
CA LYS A 138 20.18 -18.32 -1.23
C LYS A 138 19.90 -19.64 -1.96
N VAL A 139 20.19 -20.76 -1.30
CA VAL A 139 19.86 -22.10 -1.79
C VAL A 139 18.75 -22.68 -0.91
N PRO A 140 17.48 -22.66 -1.37
CA PRO A 140 16.34 -23.21 -0.64
C PRO A 140 16.27 -24.73 -0.76
N ILE A 141 15.48 -25.37 0.09
CA ILE A 141 15.04 -26.75 -0.11
C ILE A 141 14.24 -26.89 -1.43
N PRO A 142 14.31 -28.03 -2.13
CA PRO A 142 13.66 -28.19 -3.43
C PRO A 142 12.14 -28.14 -3.34
N GLY A 143 11.51 -27.29 -4.15
CA GLY A 143 10.05 -27.20 -4.25
C GLY A 143 9.38 -26.66 -2.97
N TRP A 144 10.09 -25.84 -2.20
CA TRP A 144 9.53 -25.17 -1.03
C TRP A 144 8.28 -24.35 -1.40
N SER A 145 7.25 -24.49 -0.57
CA SER A 145 6.12 -23.58 -0.51
C SER A 145 5.72 -23.36 0.95
N PRO A 146 5.07 -22.24 1.30
CA PRO A 146 4.59 -22.00 2.67
C PRO A 146 3.55 -23.01 3.17
N SER A 147 2.91 -23.73 2.24
CA SER A 147 1.96 -24.82 2.53
C SER A 147 2.60 -26.21 2.51
N VAL A 148 3.93 -26.30 2.36
CA VAL A 148 4.62 -27.59 2.33
C VAL A 148 4.46 -28.28 3.69
N ASN A 149 3.83 -29.45 3.69
CA ASN A 149 3.70 -30.29 4.87
C ASN A 149 4.69 -31.45 4.78
N ASP A 150 5.94 -31.15 5.14
CA ASP A 150 7.06 -32.06 5.00
C ASP A 150 8.21 -31.62 5.92
N ARG A 151 9.12 -32.56 6.17
CA ARG A 151 10.32 -32.33 6.97
C ARG A 151 11.55 -32.65 6.13
N TYR A 152 12.46 -31.69 6.09
CA TYR A 152 13.68 -31.73 5.30
C TYR A 152 14.88 -31.79 6.23
N LEU A 153 15.64 -32.87 6.13
CA LEU A 153 16.86 -33.08 6.88
C LEU A 153 18.06 -33.03 5.94
N LEU A 154 19.10 -32.29 6.33
CA LEU A 154 20.33 -32.29 5.57
C LEU A 154 21.09 -33.60 5.82
N LYS A 155 21.19 -34.49 4.82
CA LYS A 155 21.94 -35.75 4.98
C LYS A 155 23.44 -35.52 4.93
N GLU A 156 23.90 -34.85 3.89
CA GLU A 156 25.33 -34.64 3.68
C GLU A 156 25.61 -33.41 2.81
N TRP A 157 26.72 -32.74 3.12
CA TRP A 157 27.35 -31.76 2.24
C TRP A 157 28.31 -32.49 1.30
N LYS A 158 28.23 -32.21 0.00
CA LYS A 158 29.17 -32.72 -1.00
C LYS A 158 30.39 -31.82 -1.17
N ILE A 159 30.26 -30.54 -0.79
CA ILE A 159 31.33 -29.55 -0.85
C ILE A 159 31.50 -28.94 0.54
N ASN A 160 32.76 -28.68 0.93
CA ASN A 160 33.07 -28.10 2.22
C ASN A 160 32.76 -26.60 2.26
N GLU A 161 32.43 -26.11 3.46
CA GLU A 161 32.20 -24.69 3.71
C GLU A 161 33.41 -23.83 3.29
N GLY A 162 33.15 -22.65 2.74
CA GLY A 162 34.15 -21.70 2.31
C GLY A 162 34.82 -22.04 0.97
N LYS A 163 34.41 -23.12 0.27
CA LYS A 163 34.91 -23.44 -1.07
C LYS A 163 34.14 -22.69 -2.14
N ASN A 164 34.83 -22.37 -3.24
CA ASN A 164 34.17 -21.88 -4.44
C ASN A 164 33.46 -23.03 -5.15
N VAL A 165 32.20 -22.80 -5.51
CA VAL A 165 31.37 -23.67 -6.34
C VAL A 165 31.11 -22.98 -7.67
N ASN A 166 30.89 -23.77 -8.72
CA ASN A 166 30.36 -23.28 -9.99
C ASN A 166 28.86 -23.57 -10.08
N GLU A 167 28.15 -22.76 -10.86
CA GLU A 167 26.76 -23.05 -11.21
C GLU A 167 26.60 -24.47 -11.78
N GLY A 168 25.65 -25.23 -11.22
CA GLY A 168 25.39 -26.62 -11.57
C GLY A 168 26.17 -27.67 -10.75
N ASP A 169 27.12 -27.27 -9.89
CA ASP A 169 27.83 -28.22 -9.02
C ASP A 169 26.88 -28.86 -7.99
N LEU A 170 27.00 -30.17 -7.75
CA LEU A 170 26.26 -30.86 -6.68
C LEU A 170 26.83 -30.44 -5.31
N ILE A 171 26.06 -29.71 -4.51
CA ILE A 171 26.52 -29.16 -3.22
C ILE A 171 26.06 -29.95 -2.01
N ALA A 172 24.89 -30.58 -2.05
CA ALA A 172 24.31 -31.30 -0.90
C ALA A 172 23.31 -32.38 -1.30
N ILE A 173 23.04 -33.29 -0.37
CA ILE A 173 21.90 -34.21 -0.43
C ILE A 173 20.99 -33.94 0.76
N VAL A 174 19.71 -33.69 0.46
CA VAL A 174 18.65 -33.42 1.45
C VAL A 174 17.66 -34.57 1.42
N ASN A 175 17.26 -35.07 2.57
CA ASN A 175 16.18 -36.04 2.69
C ASN A 175 14.87 -35.32 3.02
N SER A 176 13.86 -35.54 2.18
CA SER A 176 12.46 -35.20 2.45
C SER A 176 11.76 -36.45 2.99
N GLU A 177 10.96 -36.31 4.05
CA GLU A 177 10.17 -37.42 4.59
C GLU A 177 9.19 -37.97 3.53
N ASN A 178 8.65 -37.11 2.67
CA ASN A 178 7.70 -37.51 1.63
C ASN A 178 8.34 -37.99 0.32
N LYS A 179 9.47 -37.41 -0.11
CA LYS A 179 10.08 -37.62 -1.44
C LYS A 179 11.40 -38.37 -1.41
N GLY A 180 11.95 -38.66 -0.23
CA GLY A 180 13.24 -39.32 -0.09
C GLY A 180 14.42 -38.38 -0.38
N ASP A 181 15.52 -38.94 -0.90
CA ASP A 181 16.76 -38.19 -1.10
C ASP A 181 16.70 -37.32 -2.37
N LEU A 182 17.05 -36.05 -2.19
CA LEU A 182 17.03 -35.01 -3.21
C LEU A 182 18.42 -34.39 -3.33
N ASN A 183 18.91 -34.32 -4.56
CA ASN A 183 20.18 -33.68 -4.88
C ASN A 183 20.00 -32.16 -5.00
N ILE A 184 20.88 -31.41 -4.33
CA ILE A 184 20.91 -29.94 -4.37
C ILE A 184 22.10 -29.48 -5.19
N TYR A 185 21.85 -28.66 -6.18
CA TYR A 185 22.88 -28.09 -7.05
C TYR A 185 23.06 -26.60 -6.77
N ALA A 186 24.28 -26.11 -6.98
CA ALA A 186 24.61 -24.69 -6.90
C ALA A 186 23.83 -23.92 -7.98
N THR A 187 23.06 -22.92 -7.56
CA THR A 187 22.31 -22.04 -8.47
C THR A 187 23.18 -20.96 -9.11
N THR A 188 24.41 -20.77 -8.61
CA THR A 188 25.35 -19.79 -9.12
C THR A 188 26.78 -20.14 -8.71
N SER A 189 27.76 -19.45 -9.31
CA SER A 189 29.16 -19.57 -8.95
C SER A 189 29.55 -18.60 -7.82
N GLY A 190 30.27 -19.08 -6.82
CA GLY A 190 30.70 -18.25 -5.69
C GLY A 190 31.14 -19.05 -4.48
N ASN A 191 31.30 -18.39 -3.34
CA ASN A 191 31.78 -19.03 -2.11
C ASN A 191 30.63 -19.63 -1.31
N LEU A 192 30.64 -20.95 -1.12
CA LEU A 192 29.59 -21.67 -0.41
C LEU A 192 29.70 -21.48 1.11
N LYS A 193 28.62 -21.03 1.73
CA LYS A 193 28.46 -20.93 3.18
C LYS A 193 27.30 -21.82 3.62
N HIS A 194 27.55 -22.67 4.60
CA HIS A 194 26.54 -23.58 5.13
C HIS A 194 25.68 -22.83 6.17
N LEU A 195 24.35 -22.95 6.05
CA LEU A 195 23.43 -22.43 7.07
C LEU A 195 22.99 -23.52 8.05
N THR A 196 23.11 -24.79 7.64
CA THR A 196 22.68 -25.96 8.39
C THR A 196 23.81 -27.00 8.43
N LYS A 197 23.98 -27.70 9.55
CA LYS A 197 24.97 -28.78 9.67
C LYS A 197 24.39 -30.09 9.13
N ALA A 198 25.26 -30.96 8.62
CA ALA A 198 24.83 -32.30 8.21
C ALA A 198 24.26 -33.06 9.42
N GLY A 199 23.11 -33.69 9.25
CA GLY A 199 22.32 -34.34 10.30
C GLY A 199 21.27 -33.43 10.94
N ASP A 200 21.34 -32.11 10.77
CA ASP A 200 20.34 -31.19 11.31
C ASP A 200 19.12 -31.08 10.38
N VAL A 201 17.97 -30.76 10.99
CA VAL A 201 16.74 -30.44 10.28
C VAL A 201 16.89 -29.05 9.64
N ILE A 202 16.70 -28.96 8.33
CA ILE A 202 16.68 -27.69 7.60
C ILE A 202 15.35 -27.00 7.81
N TYR A 203 14.26 -27.72 7.55
CA TYR A 203 12.90 -27.22 7.63
C TYR A 203 11.97 -28.32 8.13
N ASP A 204 11.01 -27.95 8.97
CA ASP A 204 9.99 -28.86 9.48
C ASP A 204 8.70 -28.06 9.55
N SER A 205 7.68 -28.50 8.82
CA SER A 205 6.37 -27.86 8.78
C SER A 205 5.67 -27.84 10.14
N ASN A 206 6.08 -28.69 11.08
CA ASN A 206 5.57 -28.70 12.45
C ASN A 206 6.42 -27.85 13.40
N ASN A 207 7.59 -27.35 12.96
CA ASN A 207 8.43 -26.48 13.76
C ASN A 207 8.09 -25.01 13.45
N SER A 208 7.57 -24.35 14.46
CA SER A 208 7.10 -22.97 14.37
C SER A 208 8.22 -21.95 14.10
N ASP A 209 9.43 -22.18 14.61
CA ASP A 209 10.57 -21.32 14.30
C ASP A 209 10.91 -21.38 12.81
N HIS A 210 10.75 -22.55 12.18
CA HIS A 210 10.99 -22.73 10.75
C HIS A 210 9.91 -22.07 9.88
N LEU A 211 8.68 -21.96 10.36
CA LEU A 211 7.59 -21.26 9.66
C LEU A 211 7.76 -19.74 9.68
N ILE A 212 8.25 -19.18 10.80
CA ILE A 212 8.27 -17.73 11.03
C ILE A 212 9.58 -17.10 10.57
N LYS A 213 10.70 -17.79 10.76
CA LYS A 213 12.02 -17.22 10.49
C LYS A 213 12.19 -17.07 8.98
N THR A 214 12.31 -15.82 8.52
CA THR A 214 12.62 -15.48 7.13
C THR A 214 13.77 -16.33 6.60
N GLY A 215 13.50 -17.08 5.54
CA GLY A 215 14.48 -17.94 4.89
C GLY A 215 14.93 -19.17 5.68
N ALA A 216 14.18 -19.65 6.68
CA ALA A 216 14.51 -20.91 7.39
C ALA A 216 14.63 -22.12 6.46
N HIS A 217 13.92 -22.10 5.33
CA HIS A 217 13.99 -23.12 4.30
C HIS A 217 15.30 -23.11 3.50
N ASN A 218 16.24 -22.19 3.76
CA ASN A 218 17.52 -22.13 3.05
C ASN A 218 18.59 -22.95 3.78
N LEU A 219 19.22 -23.88 3.06
CA LEU A 219 20.29 -24.72 3.60
C LEU A 219 21.69 -24.11 3.43
N ALA A 220 21.87 -23.23 2.44
CA ALA A 220 23.15 -22.58 2.14
C ALA A 220 22.96 -21.17 1.55
N GLU A 221 24.06 -20.41 1.61
CA GLU A 221 24.25 -19.14 0.90
C GLU A 221 25.49 -19.28 0.01
N ILE A 222 25.41 -18.87 -1.25
CA ILE A 222 26.56 -18.78 -2.15
C ILE A 222 26.90 -17.30 -2.28
N LYS A 223 28.01 -16.86 -1.67
CA LYS A 223 28.45 -15.47 -1.72
C LYS A 223 29.06 -15.17 -3.08
N TYR A 224 28.53 -14.16 -3.75
CA TYR A 224 29.06 -13.72 -5.03
C TYR A 224 30.47 -13.13 -4.86
N PRO A 225 31.37 -13.33 -5.84
CA PRO A 225 32.69 -12.68 -5.83
C PRO A 225 32.59 -11.15 -5.81
N THR A 226 31.58 -10.62 -6.49
CA THR A 226 31.20 -9.20 -6.51
C THR A 226 29.68 -9.11 -6.40
N PRO A 227 29.12 -8.19 -5.59
CA PRO A 227 27.66 -8.03 -5.50
C PRO A 227 27.05 -7.80 -6.88
N LEU A 228 26.02 -8.57 -7.22
CA LEU A 228 25.33 -8.47 -8.50
C LEU A 228 24.07 -7.62 -8.36
N PRO A 229 23.78 -6.71 -9.29
CA PRO A 229 22.52 -5.98 -9.28
C PRO A 229 21.38 -6.98 -9.48
N VAL A 230 20.38 -6.92 -8.61
CA VAL A 230 19.15 -7.68 -8.79
C VAL A 230 18.38 -7.03 -9.92
N THR A 231 18.03 -7.78 -10.96
CA THR A 231 17.30 -7.26 -12.10
C THR A 231 15.83 -7.69 -12.07
N HIS A 232 14.98 -6.88 -12.69
CA HIS A 232 13.69 -7.31 -13.19
C HIS A 232 13.91 -8.37 -14.30
N PRO A 233 12.88 -9.18 -14.63
CA PRO A 233 12.95 -10.13 -15.76
C PRO A 233 13.48 -9.53 -17.07
N ASN A 234 13.17 -8.26 -17.36
CA ASN A 234 13.65 -7.56 -18.56
C ASN A 234 15.11 -7.07 -18.49
N GLY A 235 15.83 -7.39 -17.40
CA GLY A 235 17.23 -7.04 -17.19
C GLY A 235 17.48 -5.64 -16.61
N ASP A 236 16.44 -4.83 -16.34
CA ASP A 236 16.63 -3.55 -15.67
C ASP A 236 16.93 -3.74 -14.18
N PRO A 237 17.87 -2.98 -13.58
CA PRO A 237 18.15 -3.10 -12.16
C PRO A 237 16.92 -2.72 -11.31
N LYS A 238 16.62 -3.54 -10.30
CA LYS A 238 15.67 -3.20 -9.25
C LYS A 238 16.27 -2.08 -8.41
N THR A 239 15.45 -1.09 -8.06
CA THR A 239 15.87 0.07 -7.27
C THR A 239 14.97 0.26 -6.06
N HIS A 240 15.56 0.68 -4.95
CA HIS A 240 14.86 1.12 -3.74
C HIS A 240 15.16 2.60 -3.50
N ASN A 241 14.28 3.45 -4.04
CA ASN A 241 14.35 4.89 -3.86
C ASN A 241 13.79 5.29 -2.49
N ILE A 242 14.36 6.34 -1.90
CA ILE A 242 13.83 7.00 -0.71
C ILE A 242 12.82 8.06 -1.15
N PRO A 243 11.50 7.84 -0.92
CA PRO A 243 10.48 8.76 -1.41
C PRO A 243 10.50 10.06 -0.61
N LEU A 244 10.59 11.20 -1.29
CA LEU A 244 10.49 12.52 -0.67
C LEU A 244 9.23 12.66 0.20
N ILE A 245 8.10 12.11 -0.25
CA ILE A 245 6.83 12.19 0.48
C ILE A 245 6.87 11.46 1.84
N VAL A 246 7.56 10.33 1.93
CA VAL A 246 7.68 9.56 3.18
C VAL A 246 8.49 10.37 4.19
N ILE A 247 9.58 10.99 3.73
CA ILE A 247 10.40 11.89 4.53
C ILE A 247 9.60 13.10 5.00
N TRP A 248 8.83 13.71 4.11
CA TRP A 248 7.97 14.85 4.41
C TRP A 248 6.98 14.54 5.54
N LEU A 249 6.37 13.36 5.52
CA LEU A 249 5.44 12.87 6.54
C LEU A 249 6.17 12.56 7.87
N ILE A 250 7.32 11.87 7.82
CA ILE A 250 8.15 11.57 9.00
C ILE A 250 8.53 12.85 9.73
N PHE A 251 9.07 13.83 9.01
CA PHE A 251 9.49 15.10 9.60
C PHE A 251 8.31 15.88 10.17
N GLY A 252 7.18 15.91 9.45
CA GLY A 252 5.94 16.50 9.96
C GLY A 252 5.50 15.88 11.28
N ALA A 253 5.40 14.55 11.34
CA ALA A 253 4.96 13.83 12.52
C ALA A 253 5.92 14.00 13.71
N ALA A 254 7.23 13.91 13.49
CA ALA A 254 8.24 14.15 14.51
C ALA A 254 8.18 15.60 15.04
N PHE A 255 8.10 16.58 14.14
CA PHE A 255 8.00 18.00 14.49
C PHE A 255 6.76 18.29 15.34
N PHE A 256 5.57 17.82 14.93
CA PHE A 256 4.34 18.06 15.69
C PHE A 256 4.36 17.33 17.04
N THR A 257 4.94 16.13 17.11
CA THR A 257 5.12 15.38 18.36
C THR A 257 5.93 16.19 19.37
N VAL A 258 7.10 16.71 18.97
CA VAL A 258 7.95 17.54 19.83
C VAL A 258 7.27 18.87 20.17
N LYS A 259 6.72 19.57 19.18
CA LYS A 259 6.12 20.90 19.36
C LYS A 259 4.89 20.88 20.27
N MET A 260 4.07 19.83 20.21
CA MET A 260 2.93 19.65 21.10
C MET A 260 3.32 19.05 22.46
N GLY A 261 4.59 18.69 22.64
CA GLY A 261 5.15 18.22 23.91
C GLY A 261 4.77 16.79 24.24
N PHE A 262 4.85 15.88 23.25
CA PHE A 262 4.52 14.46 23.35
C PHE A 262 3.05 14.23 23.74
N ILE A 263 2.17 14.92 23.01
CA ILE A 263 0.72 14.88 23.24
C ILE A 263 0.12 13.48 22.97
N ASN A 264 0.76 12.71 22.10
CA ASN A 264 0.44 11.32 21.80
C ASN A 264 0.40 10.43 23.06
N PHE A 265 1.29 10.65 24.02
CA PHE A 265 1.27 9.91 25.30
C PHE A 265 0.46 10.61 26.39
N LYS A 266 0.52 11.94 26.46
CA LYS A 266 -0.12 12.72 27.54
C LYS A 266 -1.63 12.85 27.37
N GLY A 267 -2.13 12.76 26.14
CA GLY A 267 -3.52 13.04 25.81
C GLY A 267 -4.47 11.84 25.88
N VAL A 268 -3.96 10.61 25.88
CA VAL A 268 -4.78 9.37 25.71
C VAL A 268 -5.95 9.29 26.68
N LYS A 269 -5.70 9.54 27.97
CA LYS A 269 -6.76 9.48 28.99
C LYS A 269 -7.89 10.47 28.71
N HIS A 270 -7.53 11.70 28.33
CA HIS A 270 -8.50 12.74 28.03
C HIS A 270 -9.24 12.47 26.72
N SER A 271 -8.56 11.92 25.72
CA SER A 271 -9.17 11.45 24.46
C SER A 271 -10.27 10.42 24.73
N ILE A 272 -10.01 9.44 25.62
CA ILE A 272 -11.00 8.42 26.01
C ILE A 272 -12.18 9.05 26.77
N ASP A 273 -11.91 9.98 27.67
CA ASP A 273 -12.98 10.68 28.40
C ASP A 273 -13.89 11.48 27.44
N LEU A 274 -13.32 12.13 26.44
CA LEU A 274 -14.06 12.85 25.39
C LEU A 274 -14.91 11.90 24.54
N THR A 275 -14.32 10.79 24.06
CA THR A 275 -15.06 9.82 23.22
C THR A 275 -16.14 9.05 23.99
N ARG A 276 -16.03 8.95 25.32
CA ARG A 276 -17.09 8.43 26.19
C ARG A 276 -18.22 9.43 26.44
N GLY A 277 -18.10 10.66 25.93
CA GLY A 277 -19.12 11.71 26.07
C GLY A 277 -19.09 12.45 27.42
N LYS A 278 -18.04 12.29 28.23
CA LYS A 278 -17.92 12.95 29.55
C LYS A 278 -17.95 14.47 29.45
N TYR A 279 -17.50 15.01 28.31
CA TYR A 279 -17.40 16.44 28.02
C TYR A 279 -18.30 16.87 26.85
N ASP A 280 -19.28 16.04 26.45
CA ASP A 280 -20.23 16.40 25.38
C ASP A 280 -21.11 17.58 25.84
N ASP A 281 -21.16 18.63 25.01
CA ASP A 281 -22.08 19.76 25.18
C ASP A 281 -23.15 19.71 24.07
N PRO A 282 -24.41 19.34 24.39
CA PRO A 282 -25.49 19.28 23.41
C PRO A 282 -25.79 20.63 22.72
N THR A 283 -25.46 21.75 23.38
CA THR A 283 -25.68 23.12 22.92
C THR A 283 -24.51 23.66 22.08
N ALA A 284 -23.38 22.95 22.04
CA ALA A 284 -22.24 23.36 21.25
C ALA A 284 -22.54 23.31 19.74
N PRO A 285 -21.98 24.23 18.94
CA PRO A 285 -22.13 24.20 17.49
C PRO A 285 -21.53 22.91 16.93
N GLY A 286 -22.27 22.26 16.03
CA GLY A 286 -21.90 20.96 15.46
C GLY A 286 -23.13 20.10 15.18
N LYS A 287 -22.91 18.95 14.55
CA LYS A 287 -23.99 18.01 14.17
C LYS A 287 -23.86 16.65 14.86
N ILE A 288 -22.65 16.20 15.12
CA ILE A 288 -22.37 14.86 15.65
C ILE A 288 -21.51 14.93 16.93
N THR A 289 -21.56 13.90 17.77
CA THR A 289 -20.81 13.85 19.04
C THR A 289 -19.32 13.55 18.82
N HIS A 290 -18.49 13.70 19.86
CA HIS A 290 -17.08 13.32 19.84
C HIS A 290 -16.85 11.85 19.44
N PHE A 291 -17.70 10.95 19.95
CA PHE A 291 -17.64 9.54 19.55
C PHE A 291 -17.94 9.36 18.06
N GLN A 292 -18.93 10.07 17.54
CA GLN A 292 -19.36 9.94 16.15
C GLN A 292 -18.37 10.59 15.17
N THR A 293 -17.68 11.69 15.55
CA THR A 293 -16.60 12.25 14.73
C THR A 293 -15.47 11.25 14.60
N MET A 294 -15.01 10.71 15.74
CA MET A 294 -13.98 9.68 15.80
C MET A 294 -14.38 8.42 15.02
N ALA A 295 -15.57 7.88 15.26
CA ALA A 295 -16.04 6.70 14.54
C ALA A 295 -16.08 6.95 13.02
N THR A 296 -16.52 8.14 12.58
CA THR A 296 -16.57 8.48 11.14
C THR A 296 -15.17 8.63 10.53
N ALA A 297 -14.20 9.16 11.27
CA ALA A 297 -12.82 9.26 10.82
C ALA A 297 -12.07 7.92 10.85
N VAL A 298 -12.33 7.11 11.88
CA VAL A 298 -11.84 5.74 11.99
C VAL A 298 -12.42 4.86 10.88
N SER A 299 -13.70 4.98 10.49
CA SER A 299 -14.22 4.22 9.33
C SER A 299 -13.56 4.60 8.00
N ALA A 300 -13.08 5.84 7.86
CA ALA A 300 -12.39 6.27 6.65
C ALA A 300 -10.97 5.70 6.55
N THR A 301 -10.33 5.44 7.69
CA THR A 301 -8.92 5.03 7.79
C THR A 301 -8.76 3.54 8.02
N VAL A 302 -9.55 2.98 8.93
CA VAL A 302 -9.64 1.53 9.13
C VAL A 302 -10.50 0.95 8.03
N GLY A 303 -9.81 0.44 7.01
CA GLY A 303 -10.42 -0.14 5.83
C GLY A 303 -9.58 -1.28 5.27
N LEU A 304 -9.75 -1.52 3.97
CA LEU A 304 -9.00 -2.56 3.28
C LEU A 304 -7.50 -2.32 3.21
N GLY A 305 -7.05 -1.07 3.35
CA GLY A 305 -5.63 -0.72 3.47
C GLY A 305 -4.95 -1.40 4.68
N ASN A 306 -5.65 -1.58 5.79
CA ASN A 306 -5.12 -2.22 7.00
C ASN A 306 -4.93 -3.72 6.88
N ILE A 307 -5.60 -4.33 5.91
CA ILE A 307 -5.54 -5.77 5.65
C ILE A 307 -4.60 -6.00 4.46
N ALA A 308 -4.97 -5.51 3.29
CA ALA A 308 -4.23 -5.68 2.04
C ALA A 308 -2.90 -4.90 2.02
N GLY A 309 -2.92 -3.65 2.49
CA GLY A 309 -1.73 -2.80 2.48
C GLY A 309 -0.65 -3.31 3.43
N VAL A 310 -1.05 -3.87 4.58
CA VAL A 310 -0.12 -4.50 5.52
C VAL A 310 0.48 -5.79 4.94
N ALA A 311 -0.33 -6.61 4.27
CA ALA A 311 0.18 -7.77 3.52
C ALA A 311 1.28 -7.37 2.53
N ILE A 312 1.02 -6.36 1.69
CA ILE A 312 2.02 -5.84 0.73
C ILE A 312 3.26 -5.28 1.45
N ALA A 313 3.07 -4.55 2.55
CA ALA A 313 4.16 -3.98 3.34
C ALA A 313 5.13 -5.03 3.84
N ILE A 314 4.62 -6.14 4.36
CA ILE A 314 5.43 -7.19 4.98
C ILE A 314 6.04 -8.09 3.90
N SER A 315 5.32 -8.37 2.80
CA SER A 315 5.91 -9.09 1.67
C SER A 315 7.11 -8.35 1.07
N LEU A 316 7.05 -7.00 0.99
CA LEU A 316 8.15 -6.18 0.46
C LEU A 316 9.24 -5.89 1.50
N GLY A 317 8.86 -5.42 2.70
CA GLY A 317 9.78 -4.97 3.74
C GLY A 317 10.20 -6.05 4.75
N GLY A 318 9.58 -7.23 4.71
CA GLY A 318 9.70 -8.25 5.75
C GLY A 318 8.98 -7.88 7.05
N ALA A 319 9.09 -8.76 8.04
CA ALA A 319 8.54 -8.57 9.39
C ALA A 319 9.02 -7.27 10.08
N GLY A 320 10.20 -6.77 9.71
CA GLY A 320 10.75 -5.51 10.24
C GLY A 320 9.93 -4.27 9.92
N ALA A 321 9.17 -4.27 8.82
CA ALA A 321 8.30 -3.14 8.45
C ALA A 321 7.26 -2.87 9.54
N THR A 322 6.80 -3.91 10.24
CA THR A 322 5.82 -3.81 11.33
C THR A 322 6.31 -2.92 12.47
N PHE A 323 7.60 -3.01 12.85
CA PHE A 323 8.16 -2.15 13.89
C PHE A 323 8.05 -0.67 13.51
N TRP A 324 8.47 -0.33 12.29
CA TRP A 324 8.44 1.04 11.80
C TRP A 324 7.03 1.56 11.57
N MET A 325 6.08 0.70 11.17
CA MET A 325 4.65 1.05 11.11
C MET A 325 4.12 1.48 12.48
N ILE A 326 4.46 0.76 13.55
CA ILE A 326 4.04 1.10 14.92
C ILE A 326 4.59 2.48 15.31
N ILE A 327 5.89 2.72 15.09
CA ILE A 327 6.52 4.02 15.40
C ILE A 327 5.87 5.14 14.59
N ALA A 328 5.63 4.93 13.30
CA ALA A 328 4.98 5.88 12.43
C ALA A 328 3.54 6.21 12.89
N GLY A 329 2.75 5.21 13.28
CA GLY A 329 1.42 5.40 13.85
C GLY A 329 1.44 6.24 15.14
N LEU A 330 2.37 5.94 16.06
CA LEU A 330 2.53 6.69 17.32
C LEU A 330 2.94 8.15 17.12
N LEU A 331 3.77 8.45 16.12
CA LEU A 331 4.14 9.82 15.75
C LEU A 331 2.99 10.52 15.00
N GLY A 332 2.28 9.78 14.14
CA GLY A 332 1.14 10.28 13.36
C GLY A 332 0.01 10.85 14.21
N MET A 333 -0.18 10.33 15.43
CA MET A 333 -1.13 10.87 16.42
C MET A 333 -0.99 12.39 16.59
N ALA A 334 0.23 12.91 16.67
CA ALA A 334 0.45 14.34 16.85
C ALA A 334 0.10 15.16 15.59
N SER A 335 0.38 14.65 14.39
CA SER A 335 -0.06 15.28 13.15
C SER A 335 -1.59 15.37 13.10
N LYS A 336 -2.26 14.28 13.44
CA LYS A 336 -3.72 14.17 13.45
C LYS A 336 -4.38 15.12 14.46
N PHE A 337 -3.77 15.27 15.63
CA PHE A 337 -4.18 16.27 16.62
C PHE A 337 -4.17 17.69 16.04
N VAL A 338 -3.10 18.06 15.32
CA VAL A 338 -2.93 19.42 14.78
C VAL A 338 -3.94 19.72 13.67
N GLU A 339 -4.11 18.80 12.72
CA GLU A 339 -5.05 18.98 11.61
C GLU A 339 -6.51 19.04 12.09
N CYS A 340 -6.94 18.17 13.01
CA CYS A 340 -8.32 18.18 13.50
C CYS A 340 -8.61 19.39 14.38
N THR A 341 -7.63 19.87 15.15
CA THR A 341 -7.74 21.14 15.89
C THR A 341 -7.99 22.30 14.92
N LEU A 342 -7.21 22.40 13.84
CA LEU A 342 -7.38 23.44 12.83
C LEU A 342 -8.69 23.28 12.05
N GLY A 343 -9.12 22.04 11.80
CA GLY A 343 -10.39 21.67 11.18
C GLY A 343 -11.59 22.28 11.88
N ILE A 344 -11.62 22.23 13.22
CA ILE A 344 -12.64 22.93 14.01
C ILE A 344 -12.41 24.42 14.04
N LYS A 345 -11.17 24.87 14.24
CA LYS A 345 -10.86 26.29 14.45
C LYS A 345 -11.30 27.18 13.29
N TYR A 346 -11.17 26.69 12.06
CA TYR A 346 -11.48 27.43 10.84
C TYR A 346 -12.74 26.93 10.12
N ARG A 347 -13.56 26.08 10.76
CA ARG A 347 -14.82 25.66 10.15
C ARG A 347 -15.78 26.83 9.99
N VAL A 348 -16.60 26.77 8.96
CA VAL A 348 -17.68 27.69 8.67
C VAL A 348 -19.00 26.95 8.78
N ILE A 349 -19.92 27.48 9.56
CA ILE A 349 -21.29 26.98 9.67
C ILE A 349 -22.20 27.98 8.96
N ASN A 350 -22.93 27.52 7.94
CA ASN A 350 -23.85 28.41 7.21
C ASN A 350 -25.18 28.59 7.97
N LYS A 351 -26.06 29.46 7.46
CA LYS A 351 -27.38 29.74 8.06
C LYS A 351 -28.29 28.51 8.15
N GLU A 352 -28.09 27.52 7.28
CA GLU A 352 -28.83 26.25 7.24
C GLU A 352 -28.24 25.21 8.23
N GLY A 353 -27.19 25.57 8.98
CA GLY A 353 -26.50 24.67 9.90
C GLY A 353 -25.60 23.64 9.21
N LYS A 354 -25.31 23.79 7.91
CA LYS A 354 -24.32 22.97 7.20
C LYS A 354 -22.92 23.41 7.58
N ILE A 355 -22.06 22.42 7.82
CA ILE A 355 -20.69 22.61 8.27
C ILE A 355 -19.74 22.43 7.10
N PHE A 356 -18.77 23.36 7.00
CA PHE A 356 -17.69 23.35 6.02
C PHE A 356 -16.39 23.51 6.78
N GLY A 357 -15.61 22.45 6.91
CA GLY A 357 -14.32 22.47 7.57
C GLY A 357 -13.38 21.41 7.01
N GLY A 358 -12.16 21.41 7.53
CA GLY A 358 -11.04 20.65 6.99
C GLY A 358 -10.03 21.53 6.26
N PRO A 359 -9.12 20.92 5.49
CA PRO A 359 -7.91 21.62 5.02
C PRO A 359 -8.19 22.79 4.11
N MET A 360 -9.24 22.72 3.30
CA MET A 360 -9.64 23.78 2.37
C MET A 360 -9.91 25.08 3.12
N ASN A 361 -10.55 24.95 4.28
CA ASN A 361 -10.97 26.06 5.10
C ASN A 361 -9.81 26.62 5.92
N TYR A 362 -9.01 25.78 6.59
CA TYR A 362 -7.89 26.29 7.38
C TYR A 362 -6.71 26.75 6.52
N LEU A 363 -6.46 26.14 5.36
CA LEU A 363 -5.43 26.61 4.43
C LEU A 363 -5.82 27.97 3.88
N GLN A 364 -7.08 28.16 3.48
CA GLN A 364 -7.54 29.46 3.01
C GLN A 364 -7.59 30.50 4.14
N HIS A 365 -8.41 30.29 5.16
CA HIS A 365 -8.70 31.30 6.18
C HIS A 365 -7.56 31.47 7.19
N GLY A 366 -6.84 30.40 7.51
CA GLY A 366 -5.70 30.46 8.43
C GLY A 366 -4.50 31.18 7.84
N LEU A 367 -4.20 30.95 6.55
CA LEU A 367 -3.13 31.68 5.87
C LEU A 367 -3.57 33.10 5.47
N GLU A 368 -4.86 33.34 5.22
CA GLU A 368 -5.39 34.71 5.04
C GLU A 368 -5.15 35.57 6.27
N ARG A 369 -5.35 35.05 7.49
CA ARG A 369 -5.02 35.75 8.75
C ARG A 369 -3.53 36.05 8.93
N ARG A 370 -2.66 35.49 8.09
CA ARG A 370 -1.21 35.68 8.09
C ARG A 370 -0.72 36.46 6.87
N ASN A 371 -1.61 37.20 6.21
CA ASN A 371 -1.33 37.96 4.98
C ASN A 371 -0.86 37.08 3.79
N MET A 372 -1.17 35.79 3.80
CA MET A 372 -0.81 34.82 2.75
C MET A 372 -2.04 34.34 1.97
N LYS A 373 -3.02 35.23 1.74
CA LYS A 373 -4.33 34.91 1.14
C LYS A 373 -4.22 34.20 -0.21
N GLY A 374 -3.36 34.69 -1.11
CA GLY A 374 -3.16 34.10 -2.43
C GLY A 374 -2.62 32.68 -2.34
N PHE A 375 -1.55 32.51 -1.56
CA PHE A 375 -0.92 31.21 -1.32
C PHE A 375 -1.88 30.22 -0.66
N GLY A 376 -2.62 30.64 0.37
CA GLY A 376 -3.60 29.79 1.05
C GLY A 376 -4.75 29.33 0.15
N LYS A 377 -5.22 30.20 -0.76
CA LYS A 377 -6.22 29.81 -1.76
C LYS A 377 -5.68 28.78 -2.75
N VAL A 378 -4.42 28.92 -3.20
CA VAL A 378 -3.79 27.94 -4.10
C VAL A 378 -3.68 26.57 -3.43
N LEU A 379 -3.17 26.52 -2.20
CA LEU A 379 -3.05 25.25 -1.46
C LEU A 379 -4.41 24.61 -1.19
N ALA A 380 -5.42 25.41 -0.84
CA ALA A 380 -6.78 24.92 -0.62
C ALA A 380 -7.38 24.34 -1.91
N VAL A 381 -7.29 25.03 -3.05
CA VAL A 381 -7.78 24.48 -4.34
C VAL A 381 -7.01 23.23 -4.74
N PHE A 382 -5.68 23.23 -4.56
CA PHE A 382 -4.84 22.07 -4.86
C PHE A 382 -5.25 20.84 -4.05
N PHE A 383 -5.40 20.99 -2.73
CA PHE A 383 -5.93 19.91 -1.89
C PHE A 383 -7.33 19.50 -2.35
N ALA A 384 -8.20 20.42 -2.76
CA ALA A 384 -9.60 20.13 -3.06
C ALA A 384 -9.72 19.17 -4.23
N VAL A 385 -8.96 19.44 -5.28
CA VAL A 385 -8.90 18.60 -6.49
C VAL A 385 -8.37 17.21 -6.14
N LEU A 386 -7.28 17.13 -5.38
CA LEU A 386 -6.70 15.86 -4.95
C LEU A 386 -7.67 15.06 -4.08
N CYS A 387 -8.35 15.71 -3.13
CA CYS A 387 -9.32 15.07 -2.25
C CYS A 387 -10.52 14.51 -3.01
N ILE A 388 -11.00 15.19 -4.06
CA ILE A 388 -12.08 14.68 -4.92
C ILE A 388 -11.60 13.43 -5.68
N GLY A 389 -10.39 13.47 -6.26
CA GLY A 389 -9.83 12.32 -6.98
C GLY A 389 -9.54 11.13 -6.06
N ALA A 390 -9.00 11.37 -4.87
CA ALA A 390 -8.83 10.39 -3.80
C ALA A 390 -10.16 9.76 -3.38
N THR A 391 -11.21 10.57 -3.29
CA THR A 391 -12.55 10.11 -2.91
C THR A 391 -13.16 9.18 -3.96
N LEU A 392 -12.99 9.47 -5.25
CA LEU A 392 -13.59 8.66 -6.31
C LEU A 392 -12.83 7.36 -6.58
N GLY A 393 -11.51 7.30 -6.33
CA GLY A 393 -10.74 6.05 -6.45
C GLY A 393 -10.61 5.32 -5.12
N GLY A 394 -9.62 5.66 -4.29
CA GLY A 394 -9.26 4.93 -3.06
C GLY A 394 -10.39 4.87 -2.03
N GLY A 395 -11.15 5.96 -1.88
CA GLY A 395 -12.30 6.03 -0.98
C GLY A 395 -13.60 5.42 -1.54
N ASN A 396 -13.63 4.97 -2.81
CA ASN A 396 -14.83 4.50 -3.48
C ASN A 396 -14.56 3.27 -4.36
N MET A 397 -14.05 3.47 -5.58
CA MET A 397 -13.87 2.39 -6.53
C MET A 397 -12.99 1.25 -6.00
N PHE A 398 -11.88 1.58 -5.29
CA PHE A 398 -11.00 0.58 -4.67
C PHE A 398 -11.75 -0.26 -3.63
N GLN A 399 -12.52 0.40 -2.75
CA GLN A 399 -13.29 -0.29 -1.71
C GLN A 399 -14.38 -1.19 -2.31
N ALA A 400 -15.08 -0.71 -3.33
CA ALA A 400 -16.11 -1.47 -4.03
C ALA A 400 -15.53 -2.69 -4.77
N ASN A 401 -14.40 -2.51 -5.47
CA ASN A 401 -13.71 -3.55 -6.20
C ASN A 401 -13.21 -4.67 -5.27
N GLN A 402 -12.43 -4.31 -4.26
CA GLN A 402 -11.84 -5.29 -3.35
C GLN A 402 -12.88 -6.02 -2.48
N SER A 403 -13.99 -5.35 -2.14
CA SER A 403 -15.13 -5.98 -1.45
C SER A 403 -15.82 -7.01 -2.34
N PHE A 404 -15.94 -6.73 -3.63
CA PHE A 404 -16.45 -7.70 -4.61
C PHE A 404 -15.51 -8.89 -4.76
N GLU A 405 -14.21 -8.65 -4.98
CA GLU A 405 -13.19 -9.70 -5.18
C GLU A 405 -13.14 -10.71 -4.03
N ILE A 406 -13.18 -10.24 -2.77
CA ILE A 406 -13.17 -11.18 -1.64
C ILE A 406 -14.47 -12.00 -1.58
N LEU A 407 -15.62 -11.41 -1.87
CA LEU A 407 -16.90 -12.13 -1.86
C LEU A 407 -16.99 -13.12 -3.02
N ALA A 408 -16.55 -12.73 -4.22
CA ALA A 408 -16.46 -13.59 -5.39
C ALA A 408 -15.53 -14.79 -5.14
N SER A 409 -14.42 -14.59 -4.41
CA SER A 409 -13.51 -15.69 -4.05
C SER A 409 -14.11 -16.73 -3.09
N GLN A 410 -15.16 -16.38 -2.34
CA GLN A 410 -15.78 -17.27 -1.36
C GLN A 410 -17.13 -17.85 -1.84
N PHE A 411 -17.77 -17.19 -2.80
CA PHE A 411 -19.10 -17.54 -3.28
C PHE A 411 -19.14 -17.59 -4.81
N GLU A 412 -19.23 -18.79 -5.38
CA GLU A 412 -19.24 -19.01 -6.83
C GLU A 412 -20.34 -18.20 -7.55
N PHE A 413 -21.51 -18.00 -6.94
CA PHE A 413 -22.59 -17.23 -7.56
C PHE A 413 -22.26 -15.74 -7.73
N MET A 414 -21.24 -15.21 -7.03
CA MET A 414 -20.79 -13.83 -7.16
C MET A 414 -19.79 -13.65 -8.31
N GLU A 415 -19.18 -14.73 -8.80
CA GLU A 415 -18.19 -14.65 -9.88
C GLU A 415 -18.78 -14.00 -11.14
N GLY A 416 -18.11 -12.97 -11.66
CA GLY A 416 -18.59 -12.20 -12.81
C GLY A 416 -19.80 -11.28 -12.56
N ASN A 417 -20.39 -11.26 -11.36
CA ASN A 417 -21.60 -10.48 -11.04
C ASN A 417 -21.33 -9.12 -10.38
N GLY A 418 -20.15 -8.54 -10.63
CA GLY A 418 -19.69 -7.28 -10.04
C GLY A 418 -20.64 -6.10 -10.22
N PHE A 419 -21.34 -6.03 -11.36
CA PHE A 419 -22.34 -5.00 -11.63
C PHE A 419 -23.54 -5.05 -10.68
N TYR A 420 -24.11 -6.23 -10.46
CA TYR A 420 -25.24 -6.40 -9.56
C TYR A 420 -24.84 -6.17 -8.10
N PHE A 421 -23.65 -6.65 -7.72
CA PHE A 421 -23.07 -6.34 -6.41
C PHE A 421 -22.90 -4.82 -6.23
N GLY A 422 -22.34 -4.14 -7.24
CA GLY A 422 -22.16 -2.70 -7.26
C GLY A 422 -23.47 -1.92 -7.13
N LEU A 423 -24.54 -2.35 -7.81
CA LEU A 423 -25.88 -1.76 -7.68
C LEU A 423 -26.43 -1.91 -6.26
N ALA A 424 -26.33 -3.10 -5.67
CA ALA A 424 -26.77 -3.34 -4.31
C ALA A 424 -25.98 -2.50 -3.30
N LEU A 425 -24.64 -2.49 -3.42
CA LEU A 425 -23.75 -1.71 -2.57
C LEU A 425 -24.00 -0.20 -2.70
N SER A 426 -24.18 0.28 -3.92
CA SER A 426 -24.53 1.67 -4.22
C SER A 426 -25.87 2.05 -3.58
N GLY A 427 -26.87 1.18 -3.62
CA GLY A 427 -28.13 1.37 -2.89
C GLY A 427 -27.93 1.52 -1.38
N LEU A 428 -27.14 0.63 -0.76
CA LEU A 428 -26.83 0.69 0.68
C LEU A 428 -26.08 1.96 1.05
N VAL A 429 -25.06 2.35 0.27
CA VAL A 429 -24.30 3.59 0.48
C VAL A 429 -25.22 4.80 0.32
N GLY A 430 -26.06 4.80 -0.71
CA GLY A 430 -27.06 5.82 -1.02
C GLY A 430 -27.98 6.12 0.16
N LEU A 431 -28.53 5.07 0.79
CA LEU A 431 -29.41 5.19 1.96
C LEU A 431 -28.75 5.99 3.10
N VAL A 432 -27.43 5.82 3.31
CA VAL A 432 -26.70 6.50 4.37
C VAL A 432 -26.35 7.93 3.98
N ILE A 433 -25.74 8.14 2.80
CA ILE A 433 -25.17 9.43 2.39
C ILE A 433 -26.26 10.48 2.08
N LEU A 434 -27.46 10.06 1.71
CA LEU A 434 -28.60 10.97 1.51
C LEU A 434 -28.97 11.71 2.79
N GLY A 435 -28.90 11.04 3.95
CA GLY A 435 -29.13 11.64 5.27
C GLY A 435 -28.01 12.56 5.78
N GLY A 436 -26.93 12.72 5.03
CA GLY A 436 -25.81 13.61 5.37
C GLY A 436 -24.99 13.15 6.58
N ILE A 437 -24.24 14.08 7.18
CA ILE A 437 -23.24 13.75 8.23
C ILE A 437 -23.87 13.15 9.49
N GLU A 438 -25.12 13.50 9.82
CA GLU A 438 -25.83 12.94 10.97
C GLU A 438 -26.18 11.46 10.77
N SER A 439 -26.56 11.08 9.54
CA SER A 439 -26.80 9.69 9.17
C SER A 439 -25.49 8.90 9.16
N ILE A 440 -24.45 9.45 8.53
CA ILE A 440 -23.11 8.85 8.48
C ILE A 440 -22.61 8.59 9.90
N GLY A 441 -22.60 9.59 10.78
CA GLY A 441 -22.13 9.44 12.17
C GLY A 441 -22.93 8.43 13.00
N LYS A 442 -24.24 8.29 12.75
CA LYS A 442 -25.08 7.27 13.41
C LYS A 442 -24.73 5.86 12.93
N VAL A 443 -24.46 5.69 11.64
CA VAL A 443 -24.14 4.39 11.03
C VAL A 443 -22.71 3.98 11.40
N THR A 444 -21.72 4.86 11.20
CA THR A 444 -20.31 4.60 11.54
C THR A 444 -20.14 4.34 13.04
N GLY A 445 -20.83 5.09 13.89
CA GLY A 445 -20.82 4.87 15.35
C GLY A 445 -21.28 3.47 15.79
N LYS A 446 -22.05 2.75 14.96
CA LYS A 446 -22.46 1.37 15.23
C LYS A 446 -21.58 0.34 14.52
N ILE A 447 -21.26 0.59 13.24
CA ILE A 447 -20.52 -0.35 12.40
C ILE A 447 -19.05 -0.43 12.81
N VAL A 448 -18.40 0.69 13.12
CA VAL A 448 -16.96 0.74 13.40
C VAL A 448 -16.56 -0.10 14.61
N PRO A 449 -17.24 0.02 15.77
CA PRO A 449 -16.91 -0.84 16.91
C PRO A 449 -17.15 -2.32 16.61
N LEU A 450 -18.21 -2.64 15.87
CA LEU A 450 -18.57 -4.02 15.51
C LEU A 450 -17.51 -4.65 14.61
N MET A 451 -17.15 -3.99 13.50
CA MET A 451 -16.18 -4.52 12.54
C MET A 451 -14.78 -4.64 13.17
N ALA A 452 -14.36 -3.65 13.97
CA ALA A 452 -13.09 -3.70 14.68
C ALA A 452 -13.06 -4.84 15.71
N LEU A 453 -14.14 -5.04 16.47
CA LEU A 453 -14.23 -6.12 17.45
C LEU A 453 -14.15 -7.49 16.78
N ILE A 454 -14.93 -7.73 15.72
CA ILE A 454 -14.90 -9.02 15.00
C ILE A 454 -13.49 -9.28 14.46
N TYR A 455 -12.84 -8.28 13.86
CA TYR A 455 -11.50 -8.43 13.32
C TYR A 455 -10.47 -8.72 14.41
N VAL A 456 -10.45 -7.92 15.48
CA VAL A 456 -9.51 -8.06 16.60
C VAL A 456 -9.67 -9.43 17.27
N VAL A 457 -10.90 -9.86 17.54
CA VAL A 457 -11.15 -11.20 18.12
C VAL A 457 -10.65 -12.29 17.18
N SER A 458 -10.95 -12.20 15.89
CA SER A 458 -10.50 -13.21 14.91
C SER A 458 -8.97 -13.28 14.85
N ALA A 459 -8.29 -12.13 14.80
CA ALA A 459 -6.83 -12.07 14.82
C ALA A 459 -6.23 -12.60 16.12
N LEU A 460 -6.83 -12.27 17.27
CA LEU A 460 -6.40 -12.79 18.58
C LEU A 460 -6.57 -14.30 18.70
N VAL A 461 -7.60 -14.88 18.08
CA VAL A 461 -7.75 -16.35 18.03
C VAL A 461 -6.63 -16.97 17.20
N VAL A 462 -6.31 -16.42 16.02
CA VAL A 462 -5.19 -16.90 15.19
C VAL A 462 -3.85 -16.81 15.94
N ILE A 463 -3.61 -15.69 16.61
CA ILE A 463 -2.43 -15.46 17.45
C ILE A 463 -2.42 -16.43 18.65
N GLY A 464 -3.57 -16.71 19.25
CA GLY A 464 -3.70 -17.61 20.40
C GLY A 464 -3.48 -19.08 20.04
N VAL A 465 -3.93 -19.53 18.86
CA VAL A 465 -3.63 -20.88 18.36
C VAL A 465 -2.14 -21.04 18.07
N ASN A 466 -1.50 -19.97 17.61
CA ASN A 466 -0.07 -19.92 17.32
C ASN A 466 0.71 -19.25 18.47
N PHE A 467 0.28 -19.39 19.74
CA PHE A 467 0.89 -18.63 20.85
C PHE A 467 2.36 -18.98 21.08
N GLU A 468 2.76 -20.21 20.78
CA GLU A 468 4.17 -20.66 20.85
C GLU A 468 5.09 -19.82 19.95
N ASN A 469 4.54 -19.21 18.90
CA ASN A 469 5.25 -18.46 17.86
C ASN A 469 5.62 -17.04 18.30
N ILE A 470 5.11 -16.60 19.46
CA ILE A 470 5.19 -15.21 19.88
C ILE A 470 6.63 -14.70 20.02
N GLY A 471 7.51 -15.49 20.64
CA GLY A 471 8.92 -15.12 20.84
C GLY A 471 9.66 -14.95 19.51
N SER A 472 9.47 -15.91 18.61
CA SER A 472 10.14 -15.94 17.30
C SER A 472 9.64 -14.86 16.37
N ALA A 473 8.34 -14.53 16.42
CA ALA A 473 7.78 -13.41 15.68
C ALA A 473 8.29 -12.05 16.18
N PHE A 474 8.37 -11.83 17.50
CA PHE A 474 8.99 -10.60 18.03
C PHE A 474 10.46 -10.48 17.64
N SER A 475 11.20 -11.58 17.68
CA SER A 475 12.58 -11.64 17.21
C SER A 475 12.68 -11.30 15.72
N ALA A 476 11.80 -11.85 14.88
CA ALA A 476 11.75 -11.56 13.44
C ALA A 476 11.43 -10.09 13.16
N ILE A 477 10.48 -9.48 13.89
CA ILE A 477 10.15 -8.05 13.77
C ILE A 477 11.36 -7.20 14.16
N TYR A 478 11.98 -7.46 15.31
CA TYR A 478 13.11 -6.66 15.78
C TYR A 478 14.34 -6.81 14.89
N ASN A 479 14.75 -8.04 14.60
CA ASN A 479 15.90 -8.30 13.72
C ASN A 479 15.63 -7.83 12.29
N GLY A 480 14.41 -8.01 11.77
CA GLY A 480 14.04 -7.49 10.47
C GLY A 480 14.09 -5.96 10.40
N ALA A 481 13.84 -5.25 11.49
CA ALA A 481 13.83 -3.79 11.52
C ALA A 481 15.24 -3.19 11.62
N PHE A 482 16.15 -3.83 12.37
CA PHE A 482 17.48 -3.28 12.69
C PHE A 482 18.65 -4.01 12.02
N ASN A 483 18.46 -5.23 11.53
CA ASN A 483 19.45 -6.06 10.85
C ASN A 483 18.98 -6.46 9.43
N ALA A 484 18.24 -5.57 8.75
CA ALA A 484 17.72 -5.81 7.42
C ALA A 484 18.84 -6.00 6.39
N THR A 485 18.70 -7.02 5.54
CA THR A 485 19.63 -7.30 4.43
C THR A 485 19.63 -6.19 3.38
N ALA A 486 20.76 -5.99 2.70
CA ALA A 486 20.87 -5.05 1.57
C ALA A 486 19.80 -5.29 0.48
N LEU A 487 19.41 -6.55 0.27
CA LEU A 487 18.33 -6.93 -0.66
C LEU A 487 16.99 -6.23 -0.39
N LYS A 488 16.67 -5.94 0.88
CA LYS A 488 15.44 -5.25 1.30
C LYS A 488 15.63 -3.73 1.42
N GLY A 489 16.75 -3.19 0.91
CA GLY A 489 17.15 -1.78 1.07
C GLY A 489 17.77 -1.46 2.43
N GLY A 490 18.20 -2.47 3.19
CA GLY A 490 18.74 -2.30 4.54
C GLY A 490 17.74 -1.68 5.52
N VAL A 491 18.23 -1.18 6.66
CA VAL A 491 17.38 -0.60 7.71
C VAL A 491 16.55 0.58 7.18
N ILE A 492 17.14 1.39 6.29
CA ILE A 492 16.48 2.56 5.70
C ILE A 492 15.31 2.12 4.79
N GLY A 493 15.51 1.11 3.94
CA GLY A 493 14.45 0.58 3.08
C GLY A 493 13.27 0.04 3.88
N VAL A 494 13.54 -0.77 4.90
CA VAL A 494 12.49 -1.34 5.77
C VAL A 494 11.76 -0.23 6.56
N LEU A 495 12.48 0.80 7.02
CA LEU A 495 11.88 1.97 7.66
C LEU A 495 10.91 2.69 6.72
N ILE A 496 11.33 2.95 5.49
CA ILE A 496 10.53 3.65 4.49
C ILE A 496 9.26 2.89 4.18
N VAL A 497 9.36 1.57 3.94
CA VAL A 497 8.18 0.73 3.70
C VAL A 497 7.22 0.81 4.88
N GLY A 498 7.74 0.73 6.11
CA GLY A 498 6.89 0.83 7.31
C GLY A 498 6.20 2.19 7.45
N PHE A 499 6.93 3.30 7.29
CA PHE A 499 6.36 4.65 7.38
C PHE A 499 5.39 4.96 6.24
N GLN A 500 5.71 4.57 5.01
CA GLN A 500 4.82 4.73 3.86
C GLN A 500 3.47 4.06 4.14
N ARG A 501 3.49 2.84 4.69
CA ARG A 501 2.27 2.06 4.92
C ARG A 501 1.46 2.57 6.10
N ALA A 502 2.12 2.95 7.18
CA ALA A 502 1.44 3.61 8.31
C ALA A 502 0.82 4.96 7.95
N ALA A 503 1.48 5.73 7.07
CA ALA A 503 0.93 6.99 6.58
C ALA A 503 -0.33 6.78 5.74
N PHE A 504 -0.35 5.78 4.86
CA PHE A 504 -1.52 5.40 4.09
C PHE A 504 -2.67 4.90 4.96
N SER A 505 -2.37 4.07 5.95
CA SER A 505 -3.38 3.48 6.85
C SER A 505 -4.04 4.55 7.72
N SER A 506 -3.24 5.32 8.47
CA SER A 506 -3.78 6.29 9.44
C SER A 506 -4.20 7.62 8.83
N GLU A 507 -3.77 7.90 7.59
CA GLU A 507 -3.90 9.19 6.90
C GLU A 507 -3.37 10.38 7.74
N SER A 508 -2.43 10.11 8.65
CA SER A 508 -1.91 11.13 9.56
C SER A 508 -1.10 12.18 8.81
N GLY A 509 -1.52 13.45 8.90
CA GLY A 509 -0.87 14.53 8.16
C GLY A 509 -1.34 14.64 6.70
N VAL A 510 -2.25 13.78 6.26
CA VAL A 510 -2.95 13.92 4.97
C VAL A 510 -4.03 14.99 5.06
N GLY A 511 -4.74 15.12 6.19
CA GLY A 511 -5.72 16.19 6.45
C GLY A 511 -7.18 15.82 6.19
N SER A 512 -7.46 14.63 5.65
CA SER A 512 -8.81 14.12 5.38
C SER A 512 -9.68 14.04 6.64
N ALA A 513 -9.14 13.48 7.74
CA ALA A 513 -9.88 13.29 8.99
C ALA A 513 -10.41 14.61 9.58
N ALA A 514 -9.68 15.72 9.40
CA ALA A 514 -10.10 17.04 9.83
C ALA A 514 -11.47 17.45 9.24
N ILE A 515 -11.85 16.88 8.10
CA ILE A 515 -13.16 17.09 7.48
C ILE A 515 -14.27 16.46 8.34
N ALA A 516 -14.14 15.19 8.75
CA ALA A 516 -15.09 14.54 9.68
C ALA A 516 -15.17 15.28 11.01
N HIS A 517 -14.02 15.55 11.63
CA HIS A 517 -13.95 16.21 12.93
C HIS A 517 -14.56 17.59 12.91
N SER A 518 -14.49 18.32 11.80
CA SER A 518 -15.10 19.64 11.70
C SER A 518 -16.61 19.63 11.99
N ALA A 519 -17.29 18.49 11.84
CA ALA A 519 -18.72 18.32 12.13
C ALA A 519 -19.05 18.11 13.62
N GLY A 520 -18.05 17.93 14.49
CA GLY A 520 -18.21 17.66 15.91
C GLY A 520 -18.84 18.80 16.72
N LYS A 521 -19.66 18.47 17.73
CA LYS A 521 -20.23 19.44 18.66
C LYS A 521 -19.18 19.89 19.68
N THR A 522 -18.55 21.05 19.42
CA THR A 522 -17.58 21.63 20.36
C THR A 522 -17.41 23.14 20.18
N ARG A 523 -17.04 23.80 21.29
CA ARG A 523 -16.57 25.19 21.33
C ARG A 523 -15.05 25.29 21.41
N HIS A 524 -14.38 24.17 21.63
CA HIS A 524 -12.96 24.10 21.92
C HIS A 524 -12.25 23.31 20.82
N PRO A 525 -11.52 23.96 19.90
CA PRO A 525 -10.86 23.26 18.80
C PRO A 525 -9.96 22.10 19.24
N ALA A 526 -9.21 22.30 20.33
CA ALA A 526 -8.31 21.28 20.86
C ALA A 526 -9.03 20.02 21.34
N SER A 527 -10.34 20.06 21.68
CA SER A 527 -11.07 18.86 22.11
C SER A 527 -11.16 17.83 20.99
N GLU A 528 -11.45 18.24 19.76
CA GLU A 528 -11.45 17.32 18.60
C GLU A 528 -10.04 16.90 18.21
N GLY A 529 -9.04 17.74 18.43
CA GLY A 529 -7.64 17.32 18.35
C GLY A 529 -7.35 16.15 19.29
N TYR A 530 -7.80 16.22 20.54
CA TYR A 530 -7.67 15.12 21.50
C TYR A 530 -8.43 13.89 21.05
N VAL A 531 -9.68 14.03 20.60
CA VAL A 531 -10.47 12.90 20.08
C VAL A 531 -9.73 12.19 18.94
N ALA A 532 -9.18 12.95 18.00
CA ALA A 532 -8.45 12.42 16.83
C ALA A 532 -7.12 11.71 17.18
N LEU A 533 -6.55 11.95 18.37
CA LEU A 533 -5.30 11.28 18.79
C LEU A 533 -5.41 9.76 18.80
N ILE A 534 -6.58 9.22 19.16
CA ILE A 534 -6.73 7.77 19.35
C ILE A 534 -6.81 7.01 18.02
N GLU A 535 -7.05 7.71 16.90
CA GLU A 535 -7.32 7.06 15.62
C GLU A 535 -6.10 6.33 15.06
N PRO A 536 -4.92 6.96 14.91
CA PRO A 536 -3.73 6.24 14.44
C PRO A 536 -3.32 5.10 15.38
N PHE A 537 -3.68 5.20 16.66
CA PHE A 537 -3.44 4.14 17.62
C PHE A 537 -4.35 2.92 17.38
N ILE A 538 -5.65 3.12 17.18
CA ILE A 538 -6.60 2.04 16.84
C ILE A 538 -6.23 1.42 15.50
N ASP A 539 -6.03 2.27 14.49
CA ASP A 539 -5.81 1.90 13.10
C ASP A 539 -4.47 1.17 12.88
N THR A 540 -3.37 1.87 13.14
CA THR A 540 -2.04 1.39 12.77
C THR A 540 -1.40 0.59 13.90
N VAL A 541 -1.50 1.07 15.15
CA VAL A 541 -0.79 0.42 16.27
C VAL A 541 -1.49 -0.87 16.70
N ILE A 542 -2.83 -0.93 16.67
CA ILE A 542 -3.57 -2.14 17.03
C ILE A 542 -3.89 -2.96 15.78
N ILE A 543 -4.74 -2.45 14.87
CA ILE A 543 -5.29 -3.28 13.79
C ILE A 543 -4.21 -3.72 12.82
N CYS A 544 -3.38 -2.81 12.29
CA CYS A 544 -2.30 -3.22 11.37
C CYS A 544 -1.26 -4.14 12.02
N THR A 545 -0.93 -3.92 13.30
CA THR A 545 -0.03 -4.83 14.02
C THR A 545 -0.63 -6.22 14.17
N LEU A 546 -1.93 -6.33 14.45
CA LEU A 546 -2.61 -7.63 14.50
C LEU A 546 -2.59 -8.32 13.13
N THR A 547 -2.87 -7.59 12.04
CA THR A 547 -2.73 -8.12 10.68
C THR A 547 -1.32 -8.64 10.44
N ALA A 548 -0.31 -7.85 10.83
CA ALA A 548 1.08 -8.20 10.65
C ALA A 548 1.47 -9.47 11.43
N LEU A 549 1.06 -9.56 12.69
CA LEU A 549 1.29 -10.72 13.53
C LEU A 549 0.62 -11.97 12.95
N VAL A 550 -0.62 -11.87 12.46
CA VAL A 550 -1.29 -12.99 11.77
C VAL A 550 -0.46 -13.50 10.58
N LEU A 551 0.04 -12.60 9.74
CA LEU A 551 0.85 -12.97 8.57
C LEU A 551 2.22 -13.56 8.94
N ILE A 552 2.82 -13.06 10.02
CA ILE A 552 4.12 -13.53 10.52
C ILE A 552 3.97 -14.90 11.18
N PHE A 553 2.95 -15.08 12.03
CA PHE A 553 2.74 -16.30 12.82
C PHE A 553 2.36 -17.49 11.93
N THR A 554 1.72 -17.23 10.80
CA THR A 554 1.30 -18.24 9.83
C THR A 554 2.34 -18.51 8.73
N GLY A 555 3.47 -17.79 8.72
CA GLY A 555 4.50 -17.90 7.67
C GLY A 555 4.08 -17.33 6.30
N MET A 556 2.85 -16.85 6.16
CA MET A 556 2.29 -16.36 4.89
C MET A 556 2.98 -15.09 4.37
N HIS A 557 3.73 -14.39 5.23
CA HIS A 557 4.51 -13.21 4.83
C HIS A 557 5.66 -13.49 3.83
N GLU A 558 6.06 -14.75 3.64
CA GLU A 558 7.11 -15.16 2.69
C GLU A 558 6.54 -15.73 1.38
N VAL A 559 5.21 -15.79 1.22
CA VAL A 559 4.56 -16.25 -0.02
C VAL A 559 4.78 -15.20 -1.12
N GLU A 560 5.40 -15.61 -2.23
CA GLU A 560 5.49 -14.79 -3.44
C GLU A 560 4.27 -15.01 -4.35
N GLY A 561 3.83 -13.97 -5.06
CA GLY A 561 2.77 -14.06 -6.07
C GLY A 561 1.32 -13.95 -5.57
N VAL A 562 1.10 -13.97 -4.24
CA VAL A 562 -0.22 -13.70 -3.63
C VAL A 562 -0.15 -12.39 -2.84
N GLY A 563 -1.00 -11.43 -3.19
CA GLY A 563 -1.00 -10.10 -2.57
C GLY A 563 -2.33 -9.73 -1.91
N GLY A 564 -2.31 -8.62 -1.18
CA GLY A 564 -3.53 -7.94 -0.73
C GLY A 564 -4.39 -8.72 0.29
N VAL A 565 -5.72 -8.60 0.14
CA VAL A 565 -6.70 -9.20 1.08
C VAL A 565 -6.64 -10.72 1.01
N GLN A 566 -6.35 -11.28 -0.16
CA GLN A 566 -6.25 -12.71 -0.41
C GLN A 566 -5.12 -13.34 0.40
N LEU A 567 -3.97 -12.67 0.54
CA LEU A 567 -2.88 -13.16 1.38
C LEU A 567 -3.30 -13.26 2.85
N THR A 568 -4.02 -12.24 3.34
CA THR A 568 -4.53 -12.27 4.70
C THR A 568 -5.60 -13.34 4.88
N SER A 569 -6.54 -13.48 3.93
CA SER A 569 -7.55 -14.54 3.94
C SER A 569 -6.91 -15.94 3.99
N GLY A 570 -5.86 -16.16 3.20
CA GLY A 570 -5.06 -17.38 3.22
C GLY A 570 -4.43 -17.65 4.59
N ALA A 571 -3.86 -16.63 5.23
CA ALA A 571 -3.33 -16.75 6.59
C ALA A 571 -4.39 -17.17 7.61
N PHE A 572 -5.57 -16.55 7.57
CA PHE A 572 -6.68 -16.96 8.44
C PHE A 572 -7.16 -18.39 8.16
N ALA A 573 -7.18 -18.81 6.89
CA ALA A 573 -7.58 -20.16 6.49
C ALA A 573 -6.63 -21.25 7.03
N THR A 574 -5.35 -20.94 7.27
CA THR A 574 -4.39 -21.91 7.85
C THR A 574 -4.78 -22.39 9.24
N VAL A 575 -5.49 -21.56 10.01
CA VAL A 575 -5.88 -21.87 11.39
C VAL A 575 -7.27 -22.51 11.44
N MET A 576 -8.26 -21.92 10.75
CA MET A 576 -9.60 -22.49 10.68
C MET A 576 -10.22 -22.30 9.29
N PRO A 577 -10.75 -23.35 8.65
CA PRO A 577 -11.31 -23.28 7.30
C PRO A 577 -12.51 -22.32 7.14
N TRP A 578 -13.20 -21.98 8.22
CA TRP A 578 -14.39 -21.10 8.18
C TRP A 578 -14.06 -19.61 8.39
N PHE A 579 -12.82 -19.26 8.77
CA PHE A 579 -12.44 -17.86 8.96
C PHE A 579 -12.51 -16.98 7.70
N PRO A 580 -12.20 -17.48 6.49
CA PRO A 580 -12.38 -16.69 5.26
C PRO A 580 -13.79 -16.10 5.12
N TYR A 581 -14.85 -16.82 5.50
CA TYR A 581 -16.21 -16.29 5.49
C TYR A 581 -16.42 -15.15 6.48
N VAL A 582 -15.84 -15.25 7.68
CA VAL A 582 -15.87 -14.17 8.69
C VAL A 582 -15.11 -12.95 8.17
N LEU A 583 -13.94 -13.16 7.57
CA LEU A 583 -13.15 -12.09 6.99
C LEU A 583 -13.89 -11.39 5.85
N SER A 584 -14.62 -12.11 5.00
CA SER A 584 -15.44 -11.50 3.94
C SER A 584 -16.52 -10.56 4.49
N ILE A 585 -17.18 -10.93 5.59
CA ILE A 585 -18.16 -10.06 6.27
C ILE A 585 -17.45 -8.81 6.80
N VAL A 586 -16.31 -8.98 7.47
CA VAL A 586 -15.54 -7.89 8.04
C VAL A 586 -15.02 -6.93 6.97
N VAL A 587 -14.47 -7.47 5.88
CA VAL A 587 -14.00 -6.70 4.71
C VAL A 587 -15.14 -5.91 4.08
N PHE A 588 -16.31 -6.52 3.92
CA PHE A 588 -17.49 -5.82 3.40
C PHE A 588 -17.88 -4.63 4.30
N LEU A 589 -17.91 -4.83 5.63
CA LEU A 589 -18.19 -3.77 6.59
C LEU A 589 -17.14 -2.66 6.56
N PHE A 590 -15.86 -3.02 6.45
CA PHE A 590 -14.76 -2.07 6.28
C PHE A 590 -14.98 -1.21 5.04
N ALA A 591 -15.08 -1.84 3.86
CA ALA A 591 -15.29 -1.15 2.60
C ALA A 591 -16.53 -0.24 2.62
N PHE A 592 -17.66 -0.76 3.12
CA PHE A 592 -18.90 0.00 3.25
C PHE A 592 -18.72 1.24 4.13
N SER A 593 -18.11 1.09 5.31
CA SER A 593 -17.90 2.19 6.26
C SER A 593 -16.93 3.26 5.72
N THR A 594 -15.92 2.83 4.97
CA THR A 594 -14.96 3.72 4.30
C THR A 594 -15.65 4.54 3.23
N MET A 595 -16.46 3.92 2.36
CA MET A 595 -17.19 4.61 1.30
C MET A 595 -18.15 5.68 1.83
N ILE A 596 -18.93 5.39 2.87
CA ILE A 596 -19.86 6.39 3.42
C ILE A 596 -19.11 7.59 4.01
N SER A 597 -17.93 7.37 4.60
CA SER A 597 -17.12 8.44 5.21
C SER A 597 -16.41 9.29 4.17
N TRP A 598 -15.75 8.65 3.20
CA TRP A 598 -15.08 9.33 2.09
C TRP A 598 -16.06 10.08 1.19
N SER A 599 -17.30 9.60 1.06
CA SER A 599 -18.36 10.37 0.39
C SER A 599 -18.55 11.77 1.00
N TYR A 600 -18.43 11.90 2.33
CA TYR A 600 -18.53 13.19 3.00
C TYR A 600 -17.28 14.05 2.77
N TYR A 601 -16.10 13.42 2.74
CA TYR A 601 -14.82 14.12 2.54
C TYR A 601 -14.78 14.76 1.16
N GLY A 602 -15.03 13.97 0.12
CA GLY A 602 -15.11 14.47 -1.24
C GLY A 602 -16.24 15.46 -1.44
N LEU A 603 -17.40 15.29 -0.78
CA LEU A 603 -18.49 16.27 -0.87
C LEU A 603 -18.08 17.65 -0.32
N ARG A 604 -17.32 17.70 0.78
CA ARG A 604 -16.82 18.98 1.32
C ARG A 604 -15.78 19.61 0.39
N ALA A 605 -14.87 18.80 -0.19
CA ALA A 605 -13.91 19.28 -1.19
C ALA A 605 -14.60 19.76 -2.49
N TRP A 606 -15.62 19.03 -2.95
CA TRP A 606 -16.44 19.37 -4.12
C TRP A 606 -17.18 20.68 -3.94
N THR A 607 -17.88 20.85 -2.82
CA THR A 607 -18.63 22.08 -2.53
C THR A 607 -17.74 23.30 -2.28
N TYR A 608 -16.45 23.09 -1.97
CA TYR A 608 -15.46 24.15 -1.93
C TYR A 608 -15.16 24.72 -3.32
N ILE A 609 -15.04 23.88 -4.35
CA ILE A 609 -14.76 24.31 -5.73
C ILE A 609 -16.04 24.72 -6.47
N PHE A 610 -17.05 23.85 -6.48
CA PHE A 610 -18.24 23.99 -7.33
C PHE A 610 -19.42 24.68 -6.63
N GLY A 611 -19.21 25.14 -5.40
CA GLY A 611 -20.20 25.87 -4.62
C GLY A 611 -21.15 24.97 -3.82
N LYS A 612 -21.90 25.62 -2.92
CA LYS A 612 -22.62 25.00 -1.79
C LYS A 612 -24.11 24.75 -2.07
N THR A 613 -24.50 24.67 -3.34
CA THR A 613 -25.92 24.52 -3.72
C THR A 613 -26.37 23.07 -3.54
N ASN A 614 -27.66 22.85 -3.24
CA ASN A 614 -28.22 21.50 -3.11
C ASN A 614 -28.06 20.69 -4.41
N ARG A 615 -28.14 21.36 -5.57
CA ARG A 615 -27.91 20.74 -6.88
C ARG A 615 -26.47 20.24 -7.02
N SER A 616 -25.48 21.05 -6.60
CA SER A 616 -24.07 20.66 -6.61
C SER A 616 -23.82 19.44 -5.72
N GLU A 617 -24.40 19.43 -4.52
CA GLU A 617 -24.29 18.29 -3.61
C GLU A 617 -24.93 17.01 -4.20
N LEU A 618 -26.11 17.14 -4.82
CA LEU A 618 -26.79 16.01 -5.45
C LEU A 618 -25.98 15.43 -6.62
N VAL A 619 -25.41 16.29 -7.46
CA VAL A 619 -24.54 15.87 -8.58
C VAL A 619 -23.36 15.05 -8.04
N PHE A 620 -22.69 15.52 -6.98
CA PHE A 620 -21.58 14.79 -6.39
C PHE A 620 -22.04 13.43 -5.83
N LYS A 621 -23.14 13.38 -5.07
CA LYS A 621 -23.66 12.13 -4.51
C LYS A 621 -24.03 11.13 -5.61
N SER A 622 -24.72 11.57 -6.66
CA SER A 622 -25.07 10.70 -7.79
C SER A 622 -23.84 10.18 -8.52
N MET A 623 -22.84 11.04 -8.75
CA MET A 623 -21.55 10.64 -9.33
C MET A 623 -20.85 9.61 -8.44
N PHE A 624 -20.78 9.86 -7.13
CA PHE A 624 -20.17 8.93 -6.18
C PHE A 624 -20.83 7.55 -6.24
N LEU A 625 -22.17 7.48 -6.27
CA LEU A 625 -22.92 6.23 -6.35
C LEU A 625 -22.72 5.47 -7.68
N VAL A 626 -22.56 6.18 -8.80
CA VAL A 626 -22.22 5.56 -10.09
C VAL A 626 -20.82 4.96 -10.04
N PHE A 627 -19.86 5.66 -9.45
CA PHE A 627 -18.48 5.18 -9.30
C PHE A 627 -18.38 3.94 -8.41
N VAL A 628 -19.28 3.75 -7.44
CA VAL A 628 -19.38 2.48 -6.67
C VAL A 628 -19.69 1.30 -7.60
N VAL A 629 -20.67 1.49 -8.50
CA VAL A 629 -21.06 0.44 -9.46
C VAL A 629 -19.92 0.15 -10.42
N ILE A 630 -19.27 1.20 -10.95
CA ILE A 630 -18.12 1.04 -11.85
C ILE A 630 -16.98 0.31 -11.13
N GLY A 631 -16.67 0.70 -9.89
CA GLY A 631 -15.63 0.08 -9.06
C GLY A 631 -15.80 -1.43 -8.89
N ALA A 632 -17.01 -1.85 -8.55
CA ALA A 632 -17.33 -3.26 -8.38
C ALA A 632 -17.38 -4.06 -9.71
N SER A 633 -17.60 -3.39 -10.84
CA SER A 633 -17.82 -4.06 -12.14
C SER A 633 -16.56 -4.22 -12.98
N VAL A 634 -15.47 -3.55 -12.62
CA VAL A 634 -14.33 -3.33 -13.51
C VAL A 634 -13.03 -3.57 -12.78
N GLY A 635 -12.08 -4.25 -13.42
CA GLY A 635 -10.67 -4.26 -13.00
C GLY A 635 -10.06 -2.88 -13.26
N LEU A 636 -9.58 -2.22 -12.21
CA LEU A 636 -9.20 -0.80 -12.28
C LEU A 636 -7.72 -0.50 -12.14
N GLY A 637 -6.87 -1.50 -11.88
CA GLY A 637 -5.40 -1.41 -11.92
C GLY A 637 -4.83 -0.03 -11.58
N ALA A 638 -4.28 0.64 -12.60
CA ALA A 638 -3.60 1.92 -12.46
C ALA A 638 -4.50 3.08 -12.01
N VAL A 639 -5.82 3.00 -12.22
CA VAL A 639 -6.75 4.02 -11.71
C VAL A 639 -6.77 4.01 -10.18
N LEU A 640 -6.61 2.84 -9.56
CA LEU A 640 -6.56 2.69 -8.11
C LEU A 640 -5.22 3.23 -7.57
N ASP A 641 -4.10 2.84 -8.19
CA ASP A 641 -2.77 3.37 -7.86
C ASP A 641 -2.73 4.90 -7.95
N PHE A 642 -3.32 5.47 -9.01
CA PHE A 642 -3.42 6.91 -9.19
C PHE A 642 -4.14 7.58 -8.02
N SER A 643 -5.19 6.95 -7.51
CA SER A 643 -5.97 7.50 -6.42
C SER A 643 -5.26 7.43 -5.08
N ASP A 644 -4.56 6.34 -4.80
CA ASP A 644 -3.68 6.23 -3.62
C ASP A 644 -2.61 7.33 -3.63
N MET A 645 -2.04 7.62 -4.80
CA MET A 645 -1.09 8.72 -4.96
C MET A 645 -1.72 10.08 -4.71
N MET A 646 -2.98 10.29 -5.11
CA MET A 646 -3.70 11.52 -4.77
C MET A 646 -3.89 11.70 -3.27
N ILE A 647 -4.18 10.62 -2.51
CA ILE A 647 -4.25 10.64 -1.04
C ILE A 647 -2.92 11.12 -0.46
N LEU A 648 -1.79 10.54 -0.86
CA LEU A 648 -0.48 10.99 -0.37
C LEU A 648 -0.17 12.43 -0.76
N THR A 649 -0.51 12.82 -1.99
CA THR A 649 -0.22 14.17 -2.50
C THR A 649 -0.91 15.24 -1.66
N MET A 650 -2.09 14.97 -1.10
CA MET A 650 -2.81 15.91 -0.21
C MET A 650 -1.99 16.31 1.02
N SER A 651 -1.06 15.47 1.47
CA SER A 651 -0.20 15.78 2.61
C SER A 651 0.77 16.95 2.35
N PHE A 652 1.11 17.26 1.10
CA PHE A 652 1.93 18.42 0.75
C PHE A 652 1.25 19.74 1.14
N PRO A 653 0.12 20.14 0.53
CA PRO A 653 -0.54 21.38 0.90
C PRO A 653 -0.96 21.36 2.37
N ASN A 654 -1.35 20.20 2.90
CA ASN A 654 -1.76 20.07 4.29
C ASN A 654 -0.64 20.41 5.28
N ILE A 655 0.47 19.65 5.26
CA ILE A 655 1.57 19.81 6.22
C ILE A 655 2.20 21.20 6.13
N ILE A 656 2.29 21.80 4.93
CA ILE A 656 2.75 23.20 4.80
C ILE A 656 1.87 24.12 5.67
N GLY A 657 0.55 24.00 5.56
CA GLY A 657 -0.38 24.76 6.38
C GLY A 657 -0.25 24.47 7.87
N LEU A 658 -0.20 23.19 8.24
CA LEU A 658 -0.04 22.76 9.63
C LEU A 658 1.25 23.33 10.24
N TYR A 659 2.36 23.31 9.49
CA TYR A 659 3.65 23.82 9.95
C TYR A 659 3.58 25.32 10.23
N ILE A 660 3.05 26.11 9.29
CA ILE A 660 2.88 27.56 9.44
C ILE A 660 1.97 27.89 10.65
N MET A 661 0.88 27.15 10.83
CA MET A 661 -0.11 27.40 11.88
C MET A 661 0.17 26.68 13.21
N SER A 662 1.21 25.86 13.28
CA SER A 662 1.49 25.04 14.47
C SER A 662 1.74 25.83 15.74
N GLY A 663 2.24 27.08 15.65
CA GLY A 663 2.40 27.95 16.82
C GLY A 663 1.07 28.34 17.47
N GLU A 664 0.04 28.52 16.65
CA GLU A 664 -1.31 28.87 17.10
C GLU A 664 -2.00 27.68 17.77
N VAL A 665 -1.90 26.49 17.17
CA VAL A 665 -2.39 25.24 17.76
C VAL A 665 -1.74 24.97 19.12
N ARG A 666 -0.43 25.26 19.25
CA ARG A 666 0.28 25.12 20.52
C ARG A 666 -0.29 26.05 21.60
N ASN A 667 -0.69 27.27 21.25
CA ASN A 667 -1.30 28.21 22.19
C ASN A 667 -2.70 27.77 22.59
N ASP A 668 -3.52 27.30 21.64
CA ASP A 668 -4.85 26.75 21.93
C ASP A 668 -4.75 25.54 22.87
N LEU A 669 -3.79 24.65 22.64
CA LEU A 669 -3.53 23.49 23.51
C LEU A 669 -3.14 23.91 24.93
N LYS A 670 -2.29 24.94 25.08
CA LYS A 670 -1.91 25.46 26.40
C LYS A 670 -3.12 26.01 27.16
N GLU A 671 -3.93 26.83 26.50
CA GLU A 671 -5.13 27.41 27.12
C GLU A 671 -6.17 26.34 27.43
N TYR A 672 -6.41 25.39 26.51
CA TYR A 672 -7.31 24.27 26.76
C TYR A 672 -6.88 23.44 27.97
N ASN A 673 -5.59 23.13 28.09
CA ASN A 673 -5.06 22.36 29.22
C ASN A 673 -5.15 23.13 30.54
N ARG A 674 -5.01 24.46 30.51
CA ARG A 674 -5.24 25.32 31.69
C ARG A 674 -6.68 25.17 32.17
N ARG A 675 -7.65 25.32 31.25
CA ARG A 675 -9.09 25.18 31.55
C ARG A 675 -9.45 23.78 32.03
N LEU A 676 -8.90 22.75 31.40
CA LEU A 676 -9.12 21.36 31.77
C LEU A 676 -8.67 21.09 33.21
N LYS A 677 -7.47 21.55 33.59
CA LYS A 677 -6.94 21.42 34.96
C LYS A 677 -7.74 22.21 35.98
N ALA A 678 -8.27 23.37 35.58
CA ALA A 678 -9.12 24.20 36.42
C ALA A 678 -10.57 23.69 36.53
N GLY A 679 -10.95 22.64 35.77
CA GLY A 679 -12.33 22.14 35.73
C GLY A 679 -13.31 23.04 34.97
N GLU A 680 -12.83 24.05 34.25
CA GLU A 680 -13.63 25.07 33.55
C GLU A 680 -14.31 24.55 32.27
N LEU A 681 -14.00 23.32 31.83
CA LEU A 681 -14.59 22.68 30.65
C LEU A 681 -15.88 21.90 30.96
N PHE A 682 -16.25 21.77 32.24
CA PHE A 682 -17.41 20.99 32.67
C PHE A 682 -18.65 21.88 32.78
N THR A 683 -19.51 21.84 31.76
CA THR A 683 -20.89 22.34 31.85
C THR A 683 -21.85 21.15 31.87
N LYS A 684 -21.81 20.33 32.94
CA LYS A 684 -23.02 19.57 33.27
C LYS A 684 -23.98 20.56 33.89
N THR A 685 -24.95 21.00 33.10
CA THR A 685 -26.12 21.71 33.62
C THR A 685 -26.75 20.78 34.65
N VAL A 686 -26.46 21.02 35.92
CA VAL A 686 -27.25 20.45 37.01
C VAL A 686 -28.58 21.16 36.86
N GLU A 687 -29.55 20.52 36.23
CA GLU A 687 -30.95 20.81 36.52
C GLU A 687 -31.11 20.54 38.01
N LYS A 688 -30.90 21.58 38.83
CA LYS A 688 -31.44 21.62 40.16
C LYS A 688 -32.95 21.65 39.96
N THR A 689 -33.56 20.47 39.95
CA THR A 689 -34.96 20.31 40.26
C THR A 689 -35.12 20.88 41.67
N VAL A 690 -35.70 22.08 41.75
CA VAL A 690 -36.23 22.65 42.99
C VAL A 690 -37.65 22.16 43.13
#